data_AF-A0A7X3TQY0-F1
#
_entry.id   AF-A0A7X3TQY0-F1
#
_cell.length_a   1.000
_cell.length_b   1.000
_cell.length_c   1.000
_cell.angle_alpha   90.00
_cell.angle_beta   90.00
_cell.angle_gamma   90.00
#
_symmetry.space_group_name_H-M   'P 1'
#
loop_
_entity.id
_entity.type
_entity.pdbx_description
1 polymer ?
#
loop_
_entity_poly.entity_id
_entity_poly.type
_entity_poly.pdbx_seq_one_letter_code
_entity_poly.pdbx_strand_id
1 'polypeptide(L)'
;TLLAELNNLPLTSFDYDTTDTYGSFLTRQLLNSLFAAAVQGILIFFLTAAAEPLYRRYYANQIQIGGQFTPAGLRTKRFLLGTILGLAMTPAFLAYQVLFYITAEQFGAWGPAYIPYSEMVNTYIPWIMVLLIGFMPAVSEEFISRAFSIPFLHKYLKFRWVAVVIAGLIWGFAHANYPQQPFYIRGIEVGIAGIVVGYIFLRFGILAPLVCHYTIDALYTSLILFRSSNSYFVVSAALSAGLMLLPLAVALVLYLRQRRFADPTPLLNKSAAPPIPEAAADEPTAQQPAAPAPTFAYTPLSKRRLGWAVAVVVVSLGFFALEYEKPLDFVDVRLTRGEAEAKAVEHLEATGADASAYEVVTYYQNQPNAMGIRYILERDSVAVVNRLYQEDLLASLWVTRFFRYGEKEEYRVAVHPEDGSLYSINHLLAEEAEGADLEEAQAQAIAVQHLRAYGFAVEQLELKESSSEKLPNRRDHRFVFEAVEGDVRNVDELRYRVRVNIAGDEPVSIYRFLKVPEDWQREREESTTLKTALSGLLIVLIAAVVIHGLWLLVRRVRNEGIVWSPLIKIAAIGAAFFLLDFLNGLSVVDRAYDTRLTLSIFTITQILGFILGSLAIGLAILAALGLATSLYPDWPARLRAARRVPEFRDAVVGVALVLVASEAWQHLRGYIESRFIASDPSLGFGLPSGLDQYLPFWSSLSYGVMGAIFVPIVAGLVLYYSRVVIKKRLYTVVAGLGVGLIMSGGNAVHFDEFLFELLTFVTSIGFVVAAIVLILRNNLLAYVLLGFVSVLSAVRSLGALSAPAYQLQAGILLLLVLVVVFCLWWRLGAEREAS
;
A
#
# COMPACT_ATOMS: atom_id res chain seq x y z
N THR A 1 10.75 -19.37 6.49
CA THR A 1 10.87 -18.06 5.81
C THR A 1 12.28 -17.53 5.91
N LEU A 2 12.77 -17.10 7.08
CA LEU A 2 14.16 -16.61 7.25
C LEU A 2 15.20 -17.56 6.62
N LEU A 3 15.12 -18.86 6.92
CA LEU A 3 16.03 -19.85 6.34
C LEU A 3 15.89 -20.00 4.81
N ALA A 4 14.70 -19.82 4.23
CA ALA A 4 14.50 -19.85 2.78
C ALA A 4 15.12 -18.62 2.12
N GLU A 5 14.89 -17.44 2.68
CA GLU A 5 15.45 -16.20 2.14
C GLU A 5 16.99 -16.18 2.21
N LEU A 6 17.56 -16.66 3.32
CA LEU A 6 19.01 -16.83 3.43
C LEU A 6 19.55 -17.88 2.44
N ASN A 7 18.76 -18.91 2.16
CA ASN A 7 19.10 -19.94 1.17
C ASN A 7 19.05 -19.41 -0.28
N ASN A 8 18.19 -18.42 -0.54
CA ASN A 8 18.07 -17.70 -1.82
C ASN A 8 19.17 -16.64 -2.03
N LEU A 9 20.10 -16.48 -1.10
CA LEU A 9 21.15 -15.45 -1.21
C LEU A 9 21.91 -15.47 -2.55
N PRO A 10 22.27 -16.63 -3.15
CA PRO A 10 22.94 -16.65 -4.46
C PRO A 10 22.10 -16.00 -5.56
N LEU A 11 20.79 -16.24 -5.57
CA LEU A 11 19.85 -15.65 -6.52
C LEU A 11 19.74 -14.14 -6.29
N THR A 12 19.52 -13.72 -5.05
CA THR A 12 19.41 -12.28 -4.74
C THR A 12 20.72 -11.52 -4.97
N SER A 13 21.87 -12.21 -4.94
CA SER A 13 23.16 -11.60 -5.23
C SER A 13 23.36 -11.31 -6.73
N PHE A 14 22.59 -11.96 -7.61
CA PHE A 14 22.58 -11.65 -9.03
C PHE A 14 22.00 -10.24 -9.29
N ASP A 15 20.96 -9.87 -8.53
CA ASP A 15 20.31 -8.55 -8.60
C ASP A 15 20.94 -7.52 -7.64
N TYR A 16 22.22 -7.70 -7.25
CA TYR A 16 22.93 -6.78 -6.36
C TYR A 16 23.21 -5.44 -7.07
N ASP A 17 22.65 -4.37 -6.50
CA ASP A 17 22.92 -3.01 -6.96
C ASP A 17 24.35 -2.58 -6.59
N THR A 18 25.15 -2.26 -7.60
CA THR A 18 26.54 -1.83 -7.44
C THR A 18 26.71 -0.45 -6.80
N THR A 19 25.62 0.29 -6.59
CA THR A 19 25.64 1.53 -5.79
C THR A 19 25.65 1.24 -4.29
N ASP A 20 25.22 0.06 -3.85
CA ASP A 20 25.22 -0.32 -2.43
C ASP A 20 26.58 -0.89 -2.00
N THR A 21 26.96 -0.71 -0.74
CA THR A 21 28.02 -1.56 -0.16
C THR A 21 27.52 -3.00 0.03
N TYR A 22 28.39 -4.00 -0.17
CA TYR A 22 27.99 -5.41 0.02
C TYR A 22 27.47 -5.69 1.45
N GLY A 23 28.00 -5.00 2.46
CA GLY A 23 27.50 -5.06 3.84
C GLY A 23 26.07 -4.48 3.99
N SER A 24 25.76 -3.39 3.28
CA SER A 24 24.40 -2.84 3.21
C SER A 24 23.44 -3.84 2.56
N PHE A 25 23.83 -4.41 1.42
CA PHE A 25 23.05 -5.44 0.73
C PHE A 25 22.73 -6.64 1.64
N LEU A 26 23.74 -7.23 2.29
CA LEU A 26 23.52 -8.36 3.21
C LEU A 26 22.65 -7.99 4.41
N THR A 27 22.83 -6.78 4.95
CA THR A 27 22.03 -6.28 6.08
C THR A 27 20.57 -6.07 5.66
N ARG A 28 20.34 -5.50 4.48
CA ARG A 28 19.01 -5.33 3.90
C ARG A 28 18.34 -6.69 3.68
N GLN A 29 19.06 -7.64 3.10
CA GLN A 29 18.54 -8.99 2.88
C GLN A 29 18.17 -9.67 4.20
N LEU A 30 19.02 -9.59 5.24
CA LEU A 30 18.72 -10.14 6.56
C LEU A 30 17.50 -9.48 7.20
N LEU A 31 17.41 -8.15 7.15
CA LEU A 31 16.29 -7.39 7.72
C LEU A 31 14.98 -7.70 7.00
N ASN A 32 14.99 -7.72 5.66
CA ASN A 32 13.82 -8.10 4.86
C ASN A 32 13.39 -9.54 5.16
N SER A 33 14.34 -10.46 5.30
CA SER A 33 14.08 -11.86 5.65
C SER A 33 13.45 -12.02 7.04
N LEU A 34 13.96 -11.28 8.03
CA LEU A 34 13.40 -11.25 9.39
C LEU A 34 12.00 -10.63 9.40
N PHE A 35 11.81 -9.54 8.67
CA PHE A 35 10.52 -8.88 8.53
C PHE A 35 9.49 -9.80 7.86
N ALA A 36 9.83 -10.43 6.73
CA ALA A 36 8.97 -11.39 6.05
C ALA A 36 8.61 -12.58 6.96
N ALA A 37 9.58 -13.12 7.70
CA ALA A 37 9.33 -14.19 8.67
C ALA A 37 8.39 -13.74 9.81
N ALA A 38 8.58 -12.52 10.33
CA ALA A 38 7.71 -11.95 11.35
C ALA A 38 6.28 -11.73 10.84
N VAL A 39 6.12 -11.15 9.65
CA VAL A 39 4.81 -10.94 9.00
C VAL A 39 4.09 -12.28 8.78
N GLN A 40 4.78 -13.31 8.28
CA GLN A 40 4.19 -14.64 8.12
C GLN A 40 3.81 -15.28 9.45
N GLY A 41 4.66 -15.15 10.50
CA GLY A 41 4.35 -15.62 11.84
C GLY A 41 3.12 -14.93 12.44
N ILE A 42 3.01 -13.61 12.26
CA ILE A 42 1.85 -12.79 12.64
C ILE A 42 0.61 -13.27 11.89
N LEU A 43 0.69 -13.47 10.58
CA LEU A 43 -0.42 -13.96 9.75
C LEU A 43 -0.94 -15.30 10.28
N ILE A 44 -0.06 -16.28 10.50
CA ILE A 44 -0.44 -17.59 11.05
C ILE A 44 -1.04 -17.43 12.46
N PHE A 45 -0.47 -16.57 13.30
CA PHE A 45 -1.00 -16.31 14.63
C PHE A 45 -2.43 -15.77 14.58
N PHE A 46 -2.70 -14.74 13.76
CA PHE A 46 -4.04 -14.16 13.59
C PHE A 46 -5.03 -15.15 12.99
N LEU A 47 -4.59 -15.90 11.98
CA LEU A 47 -5.40 -16.91 11.36
C LEU A 47 -5.78 -18.01 12.35
N THR A 48 -4.83 -18.49 13.15
CA THR A 48 -5.08 -19.45 14.23
C THR A 48 -6.02 -18.87 15.29
N ALA A 49 -5.79 -17.62 15.70
CA ALA A 49 -6.62 -16.92 16.68
C ALA A 49 -8.06 -16.71 16.21
N ALA A 50 -8.29 -16.55 14.89
CA ALA A 50 -9.61 -16.43 14.28
C ALA A 50 -10.28 -17.80 14.05
N ALA A 51 -9.52 -18.80 13.60
CA ALA A 51 -10.03 -20.13 13.27
C ALA A 51 -10.36 -20.95 14.53
N GLU A 52 -9.47 -20.97 15.54
CA GLU A 52 -9.58 -21.83 16.72
C GLU A 52 -10.92 -21.65 17.48
N PRO A 53 -11.42 -20.43 17.77
CA PRO A 53 -12.71 -20.28 18.47
C PRO A 53 -13.90 -20.84 17.69
N LEU A 54 -13.95 -20.63 16.37
CA LEU A 54 -15.02 -21.13 15.50
C LEU A 54 -14.93 -22.65 15.35
N TYR A 55 -13.72 -23.17 15.11
CA TYR A 55 -13.44 -24.59 15.05
C TYR A 55 -13.91 -25.32 16.31
N ARG A 56 -13.57 -24.75 17.48
CA ARG A 56 -13.95 -25.30 18.78
C ARG A 56 -15.46 -25.30 19.02
N ARG A 57 -16.13 -24.20 18.65
CA ARG A 57 -17.59 -24.04 18.83
C ARG A 57 -18.40 -25.06 18.03
N TYR A 58 -17.99 -25.34 16.79
CA TYR A 58 -18.77 -26.20 15.88
C TYR A 58 -18.35 -27.67 15.89
N TYR A 59 -17.13 -27.98 16.35
CA TYR A 59 -16.58 -29.34 16.32
C TYR A 59 -16.14 -29.81 17.71
N ALA A 60 -17.07 -29.84 18.66
CA ALA A 60 -16.86 -30.20 20.06
C ALA A 60 -16.07 -31.52 20.30
N ASN A 61 -16.23 -32.50 19.40
CA ASN A 61 -15.60 -33.81 19.50
C ASN A 61 -14.23 -33.91 18.80
N GLN A 62 -13.73 -32.85 18.17
CA GLN A 62 -12.39 -32.82 17.57
C GLN A 62 -11.33 -32.30 18.56
N ILE A 63 -10.04 -32.58 18.31
CA ILE A 63 -8.93 -32.07 19.14
C ILE A 63 -8.66 -30.61 18.76
N GLN A 64 -8.46 -29.75 19.77
CA GLN A 64 -8.05 -28.35 19.62
C GLN A 64 -6.85 -28.22 18.67
N ILE A 65 -6.80 -27.19 17.80
CA ILE A 65 -5.73 -27.06 16.80
C ILE A 65 -4.37 -27.01 17.49
N GLY A 66 -4.23 -26.15 18.51
CA GLY A 66 -2.99 -26.07 19.30
C GLY A 66 -2.72 -27.33 20.13
N GLY A 67 -3.78 -28.01 20.58
CA GLY A 67 -3.68 -29.24 21.39
C GLY A 67 -3.01 -30.41 20.64
N GLN A 68 -3.13 -30.45 19.31
CA GLN A 68 -2.56 -31.53 18.48
C GLN A 68 -1.03 -31.56 18.50
N PHE A 69 -0.40 -30.39 18.62
CA PHE A 69 1.06 -30.25 18.59
C PHE A 69 1.71 -30.22 19.98
N THR A 70 0.93 -30.47 21.04
CA THR A 70 1.46 -30.64 22.40
C THR A 70 2.03 -32.05 22.59
N PRO A 71 2.96 -32.27 23.55
CA PRO A 71 3.44 -33.62 23.86
C PRO A 71 2.32 -34.62 24.18
N ALA A 72 1.20 -34.17 24.77
CA ALA A 72 0.02 -35.02 24.99
C ALA A 72 -0.73 -35.32 23.68
N GLY A 73 -0.88 -34.32 22.80
CA GLY A 73 -1.53 -34.45 21.49
C GLY A 73 -0.82 -35.44 20.56
N LEU A 74 0.50 -35.32 20.44
CA LEU A 74 1.34 -36.19 19.62
C LEU A 74 1.24 -37.68 20.00
N ARG A 75 0.85 -37.97 21.25
CA ARG A 75 0.70 -39.33 21.81
C ARG A 75 -0.70 -39.90 21.66
N THR A 76 -1.64 -39.15 21.10
CA THR A 76 -3.03 -39.63 20.94
C THR A 76 -3.17 -40.57 19.74
N LYS A 77 -4.10 -41.52 19.83
CA LYS A 77 -4.47 -42.37 18.68
C LYS A 77 -4.93 -41.55 17.47
N ARG A 78 -5.58 -40.41 17.74
CA ARG A 78 -6.09 -39.50 16.71
C ARG A 78 -4.98 -38.81 15.93
N PHE A 79 -3.89 -38.44 16.59
CA PHE A 79 -2.72 -37.89 15.91
C PHE A 79 -2.14 -38.92 14.94
N LEU A 80 -1.88 -40.15 15.41
CA LEU A 80 -1.38 -41.23 14.57
C LEU A 80 -2.29 -41.51 13.35
N LEU A 81 -3.59 -41.69 13.59
CA LEU A 81 -4.56 -41.97 12.51
C LEU A 81 -4.71 -40.79 11.54
N GLY A 82 -4.68 -39.55 12.04
CA GLY A 82 -4.74 -38.36 11.21
C GLY A 82 -3.53 -38.25 10.28
N THR A 83 -2.33 -38.53 10.79
CA THR A 83 -1.10 -38.56 9.98
C THR A 83 -1.13 -39.69 8.95
N ILE A 84 -1.51 -40.91 9.34
CA ILE A 84 -1.62 -42.04 8.39
C ILE A 84 -2.64 -41.72 7.29
N LEU A 85 -3.80 -41.18 7.66
CA LEU A 85 -4.83 -40.81 6.70
C LEU A 85 -4.34 -39.73 5.74
N GLY A 86 -3.70 -38.67 6.25
CA GLY A 86 -3.14 -37.60 5.41
C GLY A 86 -2.10 -38.12 4.41
N LEU A 87 -1.19 -38.99 4.85
CA LEU A 87 -0.20 -39.63 3.96
C LEU A 87 -0.85 -40.57 2.94
N ALA A 88 -1.90 -41.29 3.31
CA ALA A 88 -2.65 -42.17 2.41
C ALA A 88 -3.50 -41.41 1.39
N MET A 89 -3.96 -40.20 1.74
CA MET A 89 -4.71 -39.32 0.83
C MET A 89 -3.81 -38.78 -0.29
N THR A 90 -2.53 -38.56 -0.05
CA THR A 90 -1.58 -38.04 -1.04
C THR A 90 -1.57 -38.84 -2.36
N PRO A 91 -1.30 -40.17 -2.39
CA PRO A 91 -1.33 -40.92 -3.63
C PRO A 91 -2.73 -40.97 -4.26
N ALA A 92 -3.80 -40.94 -3.45
CA ALA A 92 -5.17 -40.87 -3.96
C ALA A 92 -5.47 -39.53 -4.65
N PHE A 93 -4.95 -38.42 -4.11
CA PHE A 93 -5.05 -37.10 -4.73
C PHE A 93 -4.27 -37.04 -6.05
N LEU A 94 -3.04 -37.58 -6.07
CA LEU A 94 -2.24 -37.66 -7.30
C LEU A 94 -2.97 -38.48 -8.38
N ALA A 95 -3.52 -39.64 -8.01
CA ALA A 95 -4.31 -40.47 -8.92
C ALA A 95 -5.56 -39.73 -9.41
N TYR A 96 -6.28 -39.04 -8.53
CA TYR A 96 -7.43 -38.20 -8.88
C TYR A 96 -7.04 -37.13 -9.92
N GLN A 97 -5.95 -36.40 -9.68
CA GLN A 97 -5.49 -35.36 -10.60
C GLN A 97 -5.15 -35.93 -11.97
N VAL A 98 -4.42 -37.05 -12.03
CA VAL A 98 -4.08 -37.72 -13.29
C VAL A 98 -5.35 -38.14 -14.03
N LEU A 99 -6.30 -38.79 -13.36
CA LEU A 99 -7.57 -39.20 -13.95
C LEU A 99 -8.41 -38.00 -14.41
N PHE A 100 -8.41 -36.92 -13.63
CA PHE A 100 -9.11 -35.69 -13.98
C PHE A 100 -8.56 -35.10 -15.28
N TYR A 101 -7.24 -34.94 -15.42
CA TYR A 101 -6.66 -34.35 -16.63
C TYR A 101 -6.71 -35.27 -17.84
N ILE A 102 -6.54 -36.59 -17.69
CA ILE A 102 -6.77 -37.55 -18.79
C ILE A 102 -8.20 -37.42 -19.33
N THR A 103 -9.16 -37.22 -18.42
CA THR A 103 -10.57 -37.03 -18.79
C THR A 103 -10.80 -35.65 -19.40
N ALA A 104 -10.29 -34.59 -18.76
CA ALA A 104 -10.50 -33.21 -19.18
C ALA A 104 -9.85 -32.92 -20.55
N GLU A 105 -8.75 -33.58 -20.88
CA GLU A 105 -8.12 -33.55 -22.21
C GLU A 105 -9.08 -34.02 -23.30
N GLN A 106 -9.94 -35.01 -23.03
CA GLN A 106 -11.00 -35.44 -23.98
C GLN A 106 -12.04 -34.35 -24.26
N PHE A 107 -12.14 -33.35 -23.38
CA PHE A 107 -13.02 -32.19 -23.51
C PHE A 107 -12.26 -30.92 -23.94
N GLY A 108 -11.01 -31.07 -24.40
CA GLY A 108 -10.19 -29.96 -24.90
C GLY A 108 -9.47 -29.15 -23.81
N ALA A 109 -9.43 -29.64 -22.57
CA ALA A 109 -8.60 -29.02 -21.54
C ALA A 109 -7.12 -29.29 -21.82
N TRP A 110 -6.28 -28.28 -21.65
CA TRP A 110 -4.84 -28.38 -21.86
C TRP A 110 -4.11 -27.50 -20.85
N GLY A 111 -2.86 -27.82 -20.53
CA GLY A 111 -2.01 -26.99 -19.69
C GLY A 111 -0.55 -27.11 -20.10
N PRO A 112 0.22 -26.01 -20.05
CA PRO A 112 1.62 -26.04 -20.45
C PRO A 112 2.46 -26.90 -19.50
N ALA A 113 3.51 -27.51 -20.05
CA ALA A 113 4.56 -28.15 -19.26
C ALA A 113 5.41 -27.06 -18.56
N TYR A 114 4.86 -26.51 -17.47
CA TYR A 114 5.56 -25.55 -16.63
C TYR A 114 6.30 -26.29 -15.50
N ILE A 115 7.58 -25.96 -15.31
CA ILE A 115 8.39 -26.47 -14.21
C ILE A 115 8.45 -25.37 -13.13
N PRO A 116 7.58 -25.41 -12.11
CA PRO A 116 7.62 -24.42 -11.05
C PRO A 116 8.92 -24.56 -10.24
N TYR A 117 9.42 -23.45 -9.70
CA TYR A 117 10.58 -23.39 -8.81
C TYR A 117 11.89 -23.91 -9.43
N SER A 118 12.11 -23.71 -10.74
CA SER A 118 13.37 -24.05 -11.43
C SER A 118 14.60 -23.49 -10.72
N GLU A 119 14.50 -22.27 -10.20
CA GLU A 119 15.59 -21.57 -9.50
C GLU A 119 16.02 -22.22 -8.18
N MET A 120 15.27 -23.19 -7.66
CA MET A 120 15.63 -23.90 -6.43
C MET A 120 17.00 -24.60 -6.53
N VAL A 121 17.39 -25.03 -7.74
CA VAL A 121 18.70 -25.67 -7.98
C VAL A 121 19.88 -24.70 -7.83
N ASN A 122 19.62 -23.40 -7.87
CA ASN A 122 20.61 -22.33 -7.73
C ASN A 122 20.77 -21.85 -6.27
N THR A 123 20.12 -22.53 -5.31
CA THR A 123 20.20 -22.21 -3.88
C THR A 123 21.25 -23.05 -3.15
N TYR A 124 21.73 -22.59 -1.98
CA TYR A 124 22.77 -23.31 -1.22
C TYR A 124 22.33 -24.69 -0.68
N ILE A 125 21.06 -24.79 -0.29
CA ILE A 125 20.44 -25.94 0.39
C ILE A 125 19.03 -26.14 -0.21
N PRO A 126 18.91 -26.74 -1.40
CA PRO A 126 17.64 -26.87 -2.14
C PRO A 126 16.48 -27.48 -1.33
N TRP A 127 16.78 -28.42 -0.42
CA TRP A 127 15.74 -29.09 0.37
C TRP A 127 15.03 -28.18 1.37
N ILE A 128 15.66 -27.09 1.86
CA ILE A 128 15.00 -26.13 2.78
C ILE A 128 13.80 -25.46 2.10
N MET A 129 13.91 -25.20 0.79
CA MET A 129 12.83 -24.60 0.02
C MET A 129 11.64 -25.54 -0.09
N VAL A 130 11.86 -26.84 -0.32
CA VAL A 130 10.80 -27.85 -0.37
C VAL A 130 9.99 -27.89 0.92
N LEU A 131 10.65 -27.81 2.08
CA LEU A 131 9.97 -27.84 3.38
C LEU A 131 9.07 -26.62 3.61
N LEU A 132 9.56 -25.45 3.22
CA LEU A 132 8.88 -24.19 3.50
C LEU A 132 7.75 -23.92 2.49
N ILE A 133 7.96 -24.27 1.23
CA ILE A 133 6.93 -24.20 0.18
C ILE A 133 5.76 -25.12 0.51
N GLY A 134 5.99 -26.30 1.10
CA GLY A 134 4.88 -27.17 1.54
C GLY A 134 4.19 -26.72 2.82
N PHE A 135 4.93 -26.11 3.77
CA PHE A 135 4.37 -25.76 5.08
C PHE A 135 3.42 -24.55 5.03
N MET A 136 3.84 -23.47 4.36
CA MET A 136 3.10 -22.20 4.40
C MET A 136 1.70 -22.28 3.77
N PRO A 137 1.52 -22.79 2.53
CA PRO A 137 0.21 -23.01 1.93
C PRO A 137 -0.63 -23.98 2.75
N ALA A 138 -0.07 -25.13 3.16
CA ALA A 138 -0.81 -26.11 3.93
C ALA A 138 -1.39 -25.54 5.23
N VAL A 139 -0.61 -24.81 6.03
CA VAL A 139 -1.12 -24.20 7.28
C VAL A 139 -2.12 -23.09 6.98
N SER A 140 -1.77 -22.16 6.08
CA SER A 140 -2.62 -20.99 5.83
C SER A 140 -3.93 -21.37 5.14
N GLU A 141 -3.88 -22.16 4.09
CA GLU A 141 -5.05 -22.52 3.30
C GLU A 141 -5.98 -23.49 4.02
N GLU A 142 -5.46 -24.46 4.79
CA GLU A 142 -6.31 -25.34 5.60
C GLU A 142 -6.98 -24.58 6.74
N PHE A 143 -6.30 -23.60 7.33
CA PHE A 143 -6.89 -22.82 8.42
C PHE A 143 -7.93 -21.83 7.89
N ILE A 144 -7.67 -21.18 6.74
CA ILE A 144 -8.64 -20.31 6.06
C ILE A 144 -9.85 -21.13 5.59
N SER A 145 -9.60 -22.17 4.79
CA SER A 145 -10.66 -22.86 4.05
C SER A 145 -11.45 -23.82 4.92
N ARG A 146 -10.79 -24.57 5.83
CA ARG A 146 -11.43 -25.64 6.60
C ARG A 146 -11.70 -25.20 8.04
N ALA A 147 -10.67 -24.80 8.77
CA ALA A 147 -10.83 -24.47 10.19
C ALA A 147 -11.66 -23.20 10.45
N PHE A 148 -11.61 -22.22 9.54
CA PHE A 148 -12.37 -20.98 9.61
C PHE A 148 -13.62 -20.99 8.72
N SER A 149 -13.46 -21.12 7.39
CA SER A 149 -14.54 -20.86 6.43
C SER A 149 -15.71 -21.86 6.54
N ILE A 150 -15.46 -23.16 6.75
CA ILE A 150 -16.55 -24.14 6.90
C ILE A 150 -17.40 -23.83 8.15
N PRO A 151 -16.85 -23.68 9.37
CA PRO A 151 -17.62 -23.22 10.54
C PRO A 151 -18.32 -21.88 10.34
N PHE A 152 -17.64 -20.91 9.72
CA PHE A 152 -18.17 -19.58 9.47
C PHE A 152 -19.40 -19.64 8.55
N LEU A 153 -19.28 -20.31 7.41
CA LEU A 153 -20.39 -20.49 6.47
C LEU A 153 -21.51 -21.32 7.09
N HIS A 154 -21.20 -22.38 7.84
CA HIS A 154 -22.19 -23.19 8.54
C HIS A 154 -22.99 -22.37 9.58
N LYS A 155 -22.38 -21.37 10.23
CA LYS A 155 -23.08 -20.45 11.13
C LYS A 155 -24.23 -19.71 10.44
N TYR A 156 -24.03 -19.24 9.22
CA TYR A 156 -25.01 -18.42 8.49
C TYR A 156 -25.95 -19.27 7.63
N LEU A 157 -25.41 -20.22 6.88
CA LEU A 157 -26.17 -21.08 5.96
C LEU A 157 -26.96 -22.17 6.69
N LYS A 158 -26.59 -22.52 7.93
CA LYS A 158 -27.16 -23.62 8.75
C LYS A 158 -27.00 -25.03 8.17
N PHE A 159 -26.65 -25.17 6.89
CA PHE A 159 -26.39 -26.46 6.24
C PHE A 159 -24.90 -26.76 6.14
N ARG A 160 -24.45 -27.83 6.83
CA ARG A 160 -23.03 -28.23 6.89
C ARG A 160 -22.45 -28.58 5.53
N TRP A 161 -23.19 -29.30 4.70
CA TRP A 161 -22.70 -29.75 3.39
C TRP A 161 -22.57 -28.56 2.42
N VAL A 162 -23.50 -27.59 2.45
CA VAL A 162 -23.41 -26.37 1.64
C VAL A 162 -22.18 -25.56 2.03
N ALA A 163 -21.88 -25.46 3.32
CA ALA A 163 -20.68 -24.78 3.81
C ALA A 163 -19.38 -25.44 3.29
N VAL A 164 -19.34 -26.78 3.23
CA VAL A 164 -18.20 -27.51 2.63
C VAL A 164 -18.10 -27.23 1.13
N VAL A 165 -19.21 -27.28 0.40
CA VAL A 165 -19.23 -27.03 -1.05
C VAL A 165 -18.73 -25.63 -1.37
N ILE A 166 -19.28 -24.61 -0.72
CA ILE A 166 -18.89 -23.22 -0.96
C ILE A 166 -17.42 -22.97 -0.56
N ALA A 167 -16.98 -23.47 0.59
CA ALA A 167 -15.57 -23.33 1.00
C ALA A 167 -14.62 -24.04 0.03
N GLY A 168 -14.97 -25.24 -0.44
CA GLY A 168 -14.20 -26.00 -1.42
C GLY A 168 -14.11 -25.29 -2.76
N LEU A 169 -15.22 -24.73 -3.25
CA LEU A 169 -15.23 -23.98 -4.51
C LEU A 169 -14.45 -22.66 -4.42
N ILE A 170 -14.58 -21.90 -3.31
CA ILE A 170 -13.78 -20.68 -3.10
C ILE A 170 -12.29 -21.01 -3.13
N TRP A 171 -11.89 -22.07 -2.42
CA TRP A 171 -10.50 -22.54 -2.43
C TRP A 171 -10.06 -23.00 -3.82
N GLY A 172 -10.91 -23.73 -4.54
CA GLY A 172 -10.65 -24.16 -5.92
C GLY A 172 -10.42 -23.00 -6.87
N PHE A 173 -11.37 -22.07 -6.96
CA PHE A 173 -11.30 -20.93 -7.88
C PHE A 173 -10.21 -19.90 -7.51
N ALA A 174 -9.70 -19.91 -6.28
CA ALA A 174 -8.48 -19.17 -5.94
C ALA A 174 -7.26 -19.65 -6.76
N HIS A 175 -7.31 -20.84 -7.34
CA HIS A 175 -6.30 -21.43 -8.21
C HIS A 175 -6.63 -21.28 -9.71
N ALA A 176 -7.63 -20.49 -10.11
CA ALA A 176 -7.96 -20.29 -11.52
C ALA A 176 -6.90 -19.47 -12.30
N ASN A 177 -5.92 -18.87 -11.60
CA ASN A 177 -4.84 -18.10 -12.22
C ASN A 177 -3.64 -18.96 -12.67
N TYR A 178 -3.66 -20.27 -12.43
CA TYR A 178 -2.67 -21.17 -13.01
C TYR A 178 -2.90 -21.31 -14.52
N PRO A 179 -1.85 -21.62 -15.32
CA PRO A 179 -1.90 -21.50 -16.78
C PRO A 179 -2.70 -22.61 -17.49
N GLN A 180 -3.63 -23.29 -16.81
CA GLN A 180 -4.50 -24.29 -17.45
C GLN A 180 -5.60 -23.62 -18.28
N GLN A 181 -5.96 -24.26 -19.39
CA GLN A 181 -7.00 -23.81 -20.31
C GLN A 181 -8.13 -24.86 -20.38
N PRO A 182 -9.40 -24.42 -20.38
CA PRO A 182 -9.86 -23.05 -20.12
C PRO A 182 -9.54 -22.62 -18.68
N PHE A 183 -9.34 -21.31 -18.44
CA PHE A 183 -8.86 -20.77 -17.16
C PHE A 183 -9.58 -21.28 -15.89
N TYR A 184 -10.87 -21.64 -16.00
CA TYR A 184 -11.66 -22.13 -14.87
C TYR A 184 -11.45 -23.62 -14.55
N ILE A 185 -10.77 -24.40 -15.41
CA ILE A 185 -10.68 -25.86 -15.27
C ILE A 185 -9.97 -26.26 -13.96
N ARG A 186 -8.91 -25.52 -13.61
CA ARG A 186 -8.19 -25.69 -12.35
C ARG A 186 -9.08 -25.40 -11.14
N GLY A 187 -9.97 -24.42 -11.28
CA GLY A 187 -10.97 -24.09 -10.26
C GLY A 187 -11.93 -25.23 -9.96
N ILE A 188 -12.36 -25.95 -11.01
CA ILE A 188 -13.24 -27.12 -10.89
C ILE A 188 -12.50 -28.29 -10.25
N GLU A 189 -11.32 -28.65 -10.77
CA GLU A 189 -10.48 -29.73 -10.26
C GLU A 189 -10.20 -29.57 -8.75
N VAL A 190 -9.58 -28.45 -8.40
CA VAL A 190 -9.18 -28.15 -7.02
C VAL A 190 -10.43 -27.94 -6.15
N GLY A 191 -11.52 -27.42 -6.72
CA GLY A 191 -12.81 -27.29 -6.05
C GLY A 191 -13.39 -28.63 -5.61
N ILE A 192 -13.45 -29.61 -6.52
CA ILE A 192 -13.92 -30.97 -6.22
C ILE A 192 -13.04 -31.62 -5.15
N ALA A 193 -11.72 -31.52 -5.29
CA ALA A 193 -10.80 -32.03 -4.27
C ALA A 193 -11.00 -31.32 -2.93
N GLY A 194 -11.25 -30.01 -2.95
CA GLY A 194 -11.53 -29.21 -1.77
C GLY A 194 -12.77 -29.66 -1.01
N ILE A 195 -13.81 -30.09 -1.72
CA ILE A 195 -15.05 -30.66 -1.15
C ILE A 195 -14.75 -32.00 -0.48
N VAL A 196 -14.00 -32.89 -1.14
CA VAL A 196 -13.61 -34.20 -0.59
C VAL A 196 -12.77 -34.04 0.67
N VAL A 197 -11.74 -33.18 0.62
CA VAL A 197 -10.90 -32.85 1.78
C VAL A 197 -11.73 -32.20 2.89
N GLY A 198 -12.68 -31.33 2.56
CA GLY A 198 -13.61 -30.73 3.51
C GLY A 198 -14.51 -31.76 4.21
N TYR A 199 -14.95 -32.81 3.51
CA TYR A 199 -15.68 -33.91 4.13
C TYR A 199 -14.78 -34.73 5.08
N ILE A 200 -13.55 -35.02 4.68
CA ILE A 200 -12.56 -35.71 5.51
C ILE A 200 -12.27 -34.89 6.78
N PHE A 201 -12.11 -33.59 6.64
CA PHE A 201 -11.95 -32.64 7.74
C PHE A 201 -13.08 -32.76 8.78
N LEU A 202 -14.34 -32.81 8.34
CA LEU A 202 -15.49 -32.94 9.26
C LEU A 202 -15.41 -34.20 10.12
N ARG A 203 -14.89 -35.30 9.55
CA ARG A 203 -14.83 -36.62 10.20
C ARG A 203 -13.58 -36.80 11.05
N PHE A 204 -12.41 -36.42 10.55
CA PHE A 204 -11.11 -36.74 11.15
C PHE A 204 -10.38 -35.53 11.76
N GLY A 205 -10.94 -34.33 11.62
CA GLY A 205 -10.31 -33.10 12.10
C GLY A 205 -9.28 -32.54 11.11
N ILE A 206 -8.58 -31.48 11.54
CA ILE A 206 -7.70 -30.69 10.66
C ILE A 206 -6.36 -31.37 10.33
N LEU A 207 -5.90 -32.35 11.13
CA LEU A 207 -4.58 -32.95 10.93
C LEU A 207 -4.42 -33.67 9.60
N ALA A 208 -5.43 -34.45 9.20
CA ALA A 208 -5.36 -35.23 7.96
C ALA A 208 -5.30 -34.34 6.71
N PRO A 209 -6.17 -33.32 6.54
CA PRO A 209 -6.01 -32.31 5.51
C PRO A 209 -4.65 -31.61 5.52
N LEU A 210 -4.18 -31.21 6.70
CA LEU A 210 -2.90 -30.50 6.85
C LEU A 210 -1.70 -31.35 6.38
N VAL A 211 -1.66 -32.61 6.80
CA VAL A 211 -0.61 -33.56 6.39
C VAL A 211 -0.71 -33.87 4.91
N CYS A 212 -1.92 -34.10 4.38
CA CYS A 212 -2.15 -34.35 2.95
C CYS A 212 -1.65 -33.18 2.10
N HIS A 213 -2.09 -31.97 2.40
CA HIS A 213 -1.72 -30.75 1.67
C HIS A 213 -0.21 -30.51 1.69
N TYR A 214 0.41 -30.52 2.87
CA TYR A 214 1.87 -30.38 3.02
C TYR A 214 2.61 -31.41 2.17
N THR A 215 2.14 -32.66 2.20
CA THR A 215 2.80 -33.78 1.51
C THR A 215 2.70 -33.64 0.00
N ILE A 216 1.55 -33.22 -0.53
CA ILE A 216 1.33 -32.97 -1.96
C ILE A 216 2.31 -31.90 -2.46
N ASP A 217 2.36 -30.75 -1.79
CA ASP A 217 3.19 -29.62 -2.20
C ASP A 217 4.68 -29.92 -2.09
N ALA A 218 5.09 -30.55 -0.98
CA ALA A 218 6.47 -30.98 -0.79
C ALA A 218 6.89 -32.01 -1.86
N LEU A 219 6.01 -32.95 -2.22
CA LEU A 219 6.30 -33.93 -3.27
C LEU A 219 6.44 -33.26 -4.63
N TYR A 220 5.47 -32.45 -5.07
CA TYR A 220 5.55 -31.75 -6.36
C TYR A 220 6.84 -30.95 -6.48
N THR A 221 7.20 -30.24 -5.43
CA THR A 221 8.41 -29.41 -5.40
C THR A 221 9.67 -30.27 -5.40
N SER A 222 9.68 -31.44 -4.75
CA SER A 222 10.84 -32.35 -4.74
C SER A 222 11.06 -33.12 -6.04
N LEU A 223 10.03 -33.28 -6.89
CA LEU A 223 10.11 -34.08 -8.12
C LEU A 223 11.17 -33.56 -9.10
N ILE A 224 11.40 -32.25 -9.16
CA ILE A 224 12.46 -31.67 -9.99
C ILE A 224 13.85 -32.14 -9.55
N LEU A 225 14.08 -32.24 -8.24
CA LEU A 225 15.34 -32.68 -7.66
C LEU A 225 15.55 -34.20 -7.85
N PHE A 226 14.46 -35.00 -7.75
CA PHE A 226 14.49 -36.44 -8.04
C PHE A 226 14.82 -36.76 -9.49
N ARG A 227 14.43 -35.90 -10.43
CA ARG A 227 14.68 -36.08 -11.87
C ARG A 227 16.08 -35.63 -12.30
N SER A 228 16.88 -35.07 -11.40
CA SER A 228 18.24 -34.65 -11.72
C SER A 228 19.20 -35.85 -11.82
N SER A 229 20.20 -35.75 -12.69
CA SER A 229 21.34 -36.69 -12.75
C SER A 229 22.34 -36.48 -11.61
N ASN A 230 22.25 -35.37 -10.87
CA ASN A 230 23.14 -35.07 -9.75
C ASN A 230 22.68 -35.77 -8.47
N SER A 231 23.54 -36.63 -7.91
CA SER A 231 23.26 -37.39 -6.68
C SER A 231 22.97 -36.50 -5.47
N TYR A 232 23.58 -35.31 -5.37
CA TYR A 232 23.28 -34.35 -4.31
C TYR A 232 21.82 -33.91 -4.33
N PHE A 233 21.27 -33.62 -5.52
CA PHE A 233 19.86 -33.23 -5.66
C PHE A 233 18.93 -34.40 -5.39
N VAL A 234 19.25 -35.60 -5.87
CA VAL A 234 18.46 -36.80 -5.59
C VAL A 234 18.40 -37.11 -4.08
N VAL A 235 19.54 -37.04 -3.38
CA VAL A 235 19.59 -37.23 -1.92
C VAL A 235 18.82 -36.12 -1.20
N SER A 236 18.97 -34.86 -1.64
CA SER A 236 18.21 -33.73 -1.10
C SER A 236 16.70 -33.91 -1.28
N ALA A 237 16.27 -34.40 -2.44
CA ALA A 237 14.88 -34.72 -2.73
C ALA A 237 14.36 -35.83 -1.80
N ALA A 238 15.14 -36.90 -1.63
CA ALA A 238 14.81 -38.02 -0.75
C ALA A 238 14.69 -37.59 0.72
N LEU A 239 15.59 -36.73 1.20
CA LEU A 239 15.53 -36.18 2.55
C LEU A 239 14.32 -35.25 2.73
N SER A 240 14.05 -34.37 1.75
CA SER A 240 12.89 -33.46 1.77
C SER A 240 11.58 -34.22 1.80
N ALA A 241 11.41 -35.16 0.86
CA ALA A 241 10.24 -36.01 0.78
C ALA A 241 10.15 -36.88 2.03
N GLY A 242 11.25 -37.47 2.50
CA GLY A 242 11.28 -38.27 3.73
C GLY A 242 10.82 -37.49 4.97
N LEU A 243 10.99 -36.16 5.03
CA LEU A 243 10.55 -35.36 6.18
C LEU A 243 9.03 -35.36 6.37
N MET A 244 8.23 -35.62 5.33
CA MET A 244 6.77 -35.80 5.48
C MET A 244 6.40 -36.98 6.40
N LEU A 245 7.32 -37.93 6.58
CA LEU A 245 7.14 -39.10 7.45
C LEU A 245 7.47 -38.79 8.91
N LEU A 246 8.04 -37.61 9.22
CA LEU A 246 8.47 -37.26 10.58
C LEU A 246 7.31 -37.27 11.60
N PRO A 247 6.12 -36.70 11.33
CA PRO A 247 4.99 -36.80 12.26
C PRO A 247 4.59 -38.25 12.54
N LEU A 248 4.67 -39.12 11.52
CA LEU A 248 4.37 -40.55 11.66
C LEU A 248 5.44 -41.25 12.50
N ALA A 249 6.71 -41.00 12.22
CA ALA A 249 7.84 -41.55 12.96
C ALA A 249 7.77 -41.14 14.45
N VAL A 250 7.47 -39.87 14.75
CA VAL A 250 7.28 -39.37 16.11
C VAL A 250 6.12 -40.11 16.80
N ALA A 251 4.96 -40.20 16.15
CA ALA A 251 3.79 -40.90 16.71
C ALA A 251 4.08 -42.39 16.98
N LEU A 252 4.77 -43.07 16.06
CA LEU A 252 5.17 -44.47 16.19
C LEU A 252 6.19 -44.65 17.32
N VAL A 253 7.25 -43.83 17.39
CA VAL A 253 8.26 -43.90 18.46
C VAL A 253 7.62 -43.66 19.82
N LEU A 254 6.75 -42.66 19.94
CA LEU A 254 6.04 -42.37 21.19
C LEU A 254 5.11 -43.52 21.60
N TYR A 255 4.42 -44.12 20.64
CA TYR A 255 3.62 -45.31 20.86
C TYR A 255 4.46 -46.51 21.29
N LEU A 256 5.55 -46.82 20.58
CA LEU A 256 6.43 -47.95 20.88
C LEU A 256 7.10 -47.82 22.25
N ARG A 257 7.49 -46.61 22.65
CA ARG A 257 8.09 -46.32 23.97
C ARG A 257 7.12 -46.54 25.13
N GLN A 258 5.82 -46.30 24.92
CA GLN A 258 4.85 -46.30 26.02
C GLN A 258 3.82 -47.43 25.96
N ARG A 259 3.68 -48.08 24.80
CA ARG A 259 2.71 -49.13 24.47
C ARG A 259 1.25 -48.78 24.79
N ARG A 260 0.93 -47.48 24.88
CA ARG A 260 -0.41 -46.96 25.11
C ARG A 260 -0.56 -45.57 24.48
N PHE A 261 -1.76 -45.23 24.07
CA PHE A 261 -2.09 -43.88 23.60
C PHE A 261 -2.49 -42.98 24.78
N ALA A 262 -2.21 -41.69 24.67
CA ALA A 262 -2.74 -40.69 25.59
C ALA A 262 -4.26 -40.51 25.39
N ASP A 263 -4.99 -40.29 26.48
CA ASP A 263 -6.42 -39.95 26.42
C ASP A 263 -6.61 -38.60 25.72
N PRO A 264 -7.35 -38.51 24.60
CA PRO A 264 -7.60 -37.25 23.92
C PRO A 264 -8.60 -36.35 24.66
N THR A 265 -9.35 -36.86 25.65
CA THR A 265 -10.45 -36.15 26.31
C THR A 265 -10.08 -34.75 26.82
N PRO A 266 -8.93 -34.54 27.49
CA PRO A 266 -8.50 -33.21 27.95
C PRO A 266 -8.22 -32.23 26.80
N LEU A 267 -7.93 -32.74 25.60
CA LEU A 267 -7.57 -31.96 24.42
C LEU A 267 -8.74 -31.73 23.46
N LEU A 268 -9.93 -32.27 23.76
CA LEU A 268 -11.10 -32.09 22.92
C LEU A 268 -11.58 -30.64 22.96
N ASN A 269 -12.25 -30.20 21.91
CA ASN A 269 -12.80 -28.85 21.84
C ASN A 269 -13.81 -28.57 22.97
N LYS A 270 -14.57 -29.60 23.39
CA LYS A 270 -15.54 -29.55 24.49
C LYS A 270 -14.93 -29.42 25.89
N SER A 271 -13.71 -29.91 26.14
CA SER A 271 -13.12 -29.97 27.48
C SER A 271 -12.63 -28.61 27.99
N ALA A 272 -12.40 -27.66 27.07
CA ALA A 272 -11.95 -26.31 27.41
C ALA A 272 -12.91 -25.22 26.89
N ALA A 273 -14.07 -25.60 26.34
CA ALA A 273 -15.03 -24.64 25.79
C ALA A 273 -15.43 -23.65 26.90
N PRO A 274 -15.38 -22.32 26.65
CA PRO A 274 -16.07 -21.39 27.53
C PRO A 274 -17.53 -21.85 27.65
N PRO A 275 -18.15 -21.79 28.84
CA PRO A 275 -19.56 -22.09 28.97
C PRO A 275 -20.33 -21.27 27.93
N ILE A 276 -21.24 -21.94 27.23
CA ILE A 276 -22.22 -21.27 26.38
C ILE A 276 -22.86 -20.22 27.29
N PRO A 277 -22.78 -18.90 27.01
CA PRO A 277 -23.81 -18.03 27.52
C PRO A 277 -25.07 -18.62 26.89
N GLU A 278 -25.86 -19.35 27.69
CA GLU A 278 -27.25 -19.58 27.35
C GLU A 278 -27.74 -18.25 26.81
N ALA A 279 -28.36 -18.27 25.64
CA ALA A 279 -29.18 -17.16 25.25
C ALA A 279 -30.19 -17.03 26.39
N ALA A 280 -29.86 -16.18 27.37
CA ALA A 280 -30.79 -15.76 28.37
C ALA A 280 -31.96 -15.25 27.53
N ALA A 281 -33.04 -16.00 27.59
CA ALA A 281 -34.37 -15.55 27.21
C ALA A 281 -34.83 -14.49 28.22
N ASP A 282 -33.93 -13.57 28.58
CA ASP A 282 -34.28 -12.31 29.17
C ASP A 282 -34.66 -11.45 27.98
N GLU A 283 -35.97 -11.40 27.72
CA GLU A 283 -36.54 -10.18 27.18
C GLU A 283 -35.84 -9.00 27.86
N PRO A 284 -35.33 -8.01 27.11
CA PRO A 284 -34.89 -6.79 27.73
C PRO A 284 -36.13 -6.11 28.30
N THR A 285 -36.48 -6.46 29.54
CA THR A 285 -37.25 -5.57 30.39
C THR A 285 -36.41 -4.31 30.42
N ALA A 286 -36.86 -3.30 29.69
CA ALA A 286 -36.18 -2.03 29.52
C ALA A 286 -36.19 -1.26 30.84
N GLN A 287 -35.41 -1.72 31.81
CA GLN A 287 -34.84 -0.84 32.81
C GLN A 287 -33.54 -0.33 32.21
N GLN A 288 -33.61 0.87 31.65
CA GLN A 288 -32.44 1.69 31.41
C GLN A 288 -31.57 1.64 32.67
N PRO A 289 -30.34 1.11 32.60
CA PRO A 289 -29.39 1.34 33.69
C PRO A 289 -29.28 2.84 33.83
N ALA A 290 -29.59 3.37 35.01
CA ALA A 290 -29.31 4.76 35.34
C ALA A 290 -27.88 5.04 34.88
N ALA A 291 -27.73 6.03 33.98
CA ALA A 291 -26.46 6.31 33.34
C ALA A 291 -25.38 6.38 34.42
N PRO A 292 -24.33 5.53 34.38
CA PRO A 292 -23.25 5.64 35.36
C PRO A 292 -22.75 7.07 35.30
N ALA A 293 -22.66 7.71 36.48
CA ALA A 293 -22.18 9.08 36.58
C ALA A 293 -20.86 9.18 35.78
N PRO A 294 -20.73 10.16 34.88
CA PRO A 294 -19.58 10.22 33.99
C PRO A 294 -18.31 10.32 34.84
N THR A 295 -17.47 9.29 34.75
CA THR A 295 -16.15 9.22 35.41
C THR A 295 -15.16 10.25 34.85
N PHE A 296 -15.56 10.99 33.81
CA PHE A 296 -14.77 11.98 33.12
C PHE A 296 -15.40 13.37 33.23
N ALA A 297 -14.68 14.30 33.86
CA ALA A 297 -14.99 15.73 33.86
C ALA A 297 -14.05 16.45 32.89
N TYR A 298 -14.58 16.97 31.79
CA TYR A 298 -13.83 17.86 30.90
C TYR A 298 -13.54 19.18 31.61
N THR A 299 -12.26 19.57 31.66
CA THR A 299 -11.84 20.89 32.18
C THR A 299 -11.72 21.89 31.03
N PRO A 300 -12.59 22.92 30.95
CA PRO A 300 -12.50 23.94 29.91
C PRO A 300 -11.15 24.65 29.87
N LEU A 301 -10.80 25.23 28.73
CA LEU A 301 -9.66 26.10 28.58
C LEU A 301 -9.84 27.32 29.49
N SER A 302 -8.88 27.57 30.38
CA SER A 302 -8.93 28.76 31.21
C SER A 302 -8.71 30.01 30.35
N LYS A 303 -9.37 31.12 30.70
CA LYS A 303 -9.23 32.40 29.97
C LYS A 303 -7.75 32.83 29.86
N ARG A 304 -6.94 32.57 30.89
CA ARG A 304 -5.49 32.86 30.89
C ARG A 304 -4.74 32.02 29.84
N ARG A 305 -5.02 30.72 29.75
CA ARG A 305 -4.38 29.85 28.74
C ARG A 305 -4.82 30.21 27.33
N LEU A 306 -6.11 30.48 27.15
CA LEU A 306 -6.63 30.95 25.88
C LEU A 306 -5.99 32.28 25.48
N GLY A 307 -5.85 33.23 26.41
CA GLY A 307 -5.15 34.49 26.18
C GLY A 307 -3.69 34.31 25.76
N TRP A 308 -2.95 33.40 26.40
CA TRP A 308 -1.59 33.06 25.98
C TRP A 308 -1.54 32.38 24.61
N ALA A 309 -2.45 31.44 24.33
CA ALA A 309 -2.52 30.77 23.03
C ALA A 309 -2.81 31.77 21.90
N VAL A 310 -3.77 32.69 22.12
CA VAL A 310 -4.06 33.79 21.19
C VAL A 310 -2.84 34.70 21.03
N ALA A 311 -2.17 35.09 22.12
CA ALA A 311 -0.98 35.93 22.05
C ALA A 311 0.16 35.27 21.25
N VAL A 312 0.42 33.97 21.49
CA VAL A 312 1.41 33.20 20.71
C VAL A 312 1.04 33.13 19.24
N VAL A 313 -0.24 32.88 18.92
CA VAL A 313 -0.72 32.87 17.54
C VAL A 313 -0.51 34.23 16.88
N VAL A 314 -0.92 35.32 17.54
CA VAL A 314 -0.74 36.69 17.02
C VAL A 314 0.73 37.03 16.81
N VAL A 315 1.61 36.65 17.73
CA VAL A 315 3.07 36.84 17.56
C VAL A 315 3.60 35.98 16.41
N SER A 316 3.13 34.74 16.26
CA SER A 316 3.56 33.85 15.16
C SER A 316 3.13 34.34 13.79
N LEU A 317 2.06 35.13 13.68
CA LEU A 317 1.70 35.79 12.41
C LEU A 317 2.80 36.74 11.92
N GLY A 318 3.67 37.23 12.81
CA GLY A 318 4.86 37.99 12.43
C GLY A 318 5.83 37.20 11.54
N PHE A 319 5.78 35.86 11.53
CA PHE A 319 6.60 35.06 10.62
C PHE A 319 6.24 35.26 9.15
N PHE A 320 5.01 35.68 8.82
CA PHE A 320 4.64 36.01 7.44
C PHE A 320 5.35 37.25 6.89
N ALA A 321 5.99 38.06 7.74
CA ALA A 321 6.86 39.14 7.30
C ALA A 321 8.22 38.64 6.77
N LEU A 322 8.54 37.36 6.96
CA LEU A 322 9.74 36.72 6.41
C LEU A 322 9.45 36.27 4.99
N GLU A 323 10.09 36.90 4.01
CA GLU A 323 10.01 36.50 2.61
C GLU A 323 11.07 35.43 2.30
N TYR A 324 10.69 34.45 1.49
CA TYR A 324 11.59 33.42 0.98
C TYR A 324 11.10 32.93 -0.39
N GLU A 325 12.02 32.39 -1.18
CA GLU A 325 11.74 31.79 -2.49
C GLU A 325 11.78 30.26 -2.37
N LYS A 326 10.83 29.56 -3.01
CA LYS A 326 10.94 28.12 -3.27
C LYS A 326 10.99 27.83 -4.77
N PRO A 327 11.66 26.73 -5.16
CA PRO A 327 11.64 26.28 -6.54
C PRO A 327 10.22 25.92 -6.95
N LEU A 328 9.84 26.35 -8.15
CA LEU A 328 8.57 26.07 -8.82
C LEU A 328 7.33 26.70 -8.17
N ASP A 329 7.48 27.75 -7.36
CA ASP A 329 6.36 28.51 -6.77
C ASP A 329 5.48 29.22 -7.83
N PHE A 330 5.96 29.39 -9.07
CA PHE A 330 5.26 30.09 -10.15
C PHE A 330 4.20 29.24 -10.87
N VAL A 331 4.19 27.93 -10.61
CA VAL A 331 3.40 26.99 -11.41
C VAL A 331 1.90 27.16 -11.14
N ASP A 332 1.15 27.36 -12.21
CA ASP A 332 -0.29 27.55 -12.18
C ASP A 332 -0.98 26.66 -13.23
N VAL A 333 -2.26 26.38 -13.01
CA VAL A 333 -3.10 25.59 -13.92
C VAL A 333 -4.32 26.45 -14.27
N ARG A 334 -4.35 26.93 -15.51
CA ARG A 334 -5.46 27.76 -16.03
C ARG A 334 -6.47 26.95 -16.80
N LEU A 335 -6.03 25.91 -17.50
CA LEU A 335 -6.89 25.03 -18.26
C LEU A 335 -7.48 23.95 -17.36
N THR A 336 -8.79 23.74 -17.50
CA THR A 336 -9.48 22.56 -17.00
C THR A 336 -9.15 21.34 -17.86
N ARG A 337 -9.42 20.14 -17.34
CA ARG A 337 -9.27 18.88 -18.07
C ARG A 337 -9.93 18.90 -19.46
N GLY A 338 -11.16 19.42 -19.55
CA GLY A 338 -11.90 19.47 -20.82
C GLY A 338 -11.33 20.46 -21.82
N GLU A 339 -10.81 21.60 -21.35
CA GLU A 339 -10.15 22.58 -22.22
C GLU A 339 -8.81 22.05 -22.74
N ALA A 340 -8.05 21.38 -21.86
CA ALA A 340 -6.80 20.74 -22.25
C ALA A 340 -7.02 19.58 -23.24
N GLU A 341 -8.08 18.80 -23.05
CA GLU A 341 -8.49 17.75 -23.99
C GLU A 341 -8.80 18.33 -25.37
N ALA A 342 -9.59 19.41 -25.43
CA ALA A 342 -9.92 20.08 -26.69
C ALA A 342 -8.65 20.60 -27.40
N LYS A 343 -7.67 21.13 -26.65
CA LYS A 343 -6.38 21.55 -27.19
C LYS A 343 -5.54 20.38 -27.69
N ALA A 344 -5.53 19.26 -26.97
CA ALA A 344 -4.84 18.06 -27.39
C ALA A 344 -5.45 17.45 -28.67
N VAL A 345 -6.77 17.48 -28.81
CA VAL A 345 -7.48 17.07 -30.04
C VAL A 345 -7.06 17.95 -31.22
N GLU A 346 -7.04 19.29 -31.04
CA GLU A 346 -6.60 20.23 -32.08
C GLU A 346 -5.17 19.92 -32.55
N HIS A 347 -4.25 19.66 -31.63
CA HIS A 347 -2.86 19.31 -31.97
C HIS A 347 -2.71 17.93 -32.60
N LEU A 348 -3.55 16.95 -32.22
CA LEU A 348 -3.55 15.63 -32.85
C LEU A 348 -4.09 15.70 -34.28
N GLU A 349 -5.20 16.38 -34.50
CA GLU A 349 -5.79 16.52 -35.84
C GLU A 349 -4.86 17.28 -36.80
N ALA A 350 -4.02 18.18 -36.27
CA ALA A 350 -2.98 18.87 -37.05
C ALA A 350 -1.90 17.92 -37.61
N THR A 351 -1.73 16.72 -37.05
CA THR A 351 -0.84 15.69 -37.64
C THR A 351 -1.51 14.90 -38.77
N GLY A 352 -2.82 15.08 -38.98
CA GLY A 352 -3.64 14.33 -39.93
C GLY A 352 -4.32 13.10 -39.33
N ALA A 353 -4.13 12.80 -38.04
CA ALA A 353 -4.85 11.74 -37.34
C ALA A 353 -6.29 12.16 -37.01
N ASP A 354 -7.26 11.25 -37.19
CA ASP A 354 -8.65 11.48 -36.79
C ASP A 354 -8.82 11.15 -35.29
N ALA A 355 -8.93 12.18 -34.45
CA ALA A 355 -9.12 12.00 -33.01
C ALA A 355 -10.41 11.24 -32.65
N SER A 356 -11.44 11.28 -33.50
CA SER A 356 -12.71 10.59 -33.25
C SER A 356 -12.63 9.08 -33.41
N ALA A 357 -11.55 8.57 -34.02
CA ALA A 357 -11.27 7.14 -34.13
C ALA A 357 -10.72 6.52 -32.83
N TYR A 358 -10.45 7.34 -31.80
CA TYR A 358 -9.79 6.92 -30.57
C TYR A 358 -10.67 7.15 -29.34
N GLU A 359 -10.45 6.30 -28.33
CA GLU A 359 -10.85 6.58 -26.96
C GLU A 359 -9.88 7.60 -26.35
N VAL A 360 -10.43 8.54 -25.58
CA VAL A 360 -9.68 9.71 -25.09
C VAL A 360 -9.68 9.71 -23.57
N VAL A 361 -8.49 9.85 -22.99
CA VAL A 361 -8.34 10.08 -21.54
C VAL A 361 -7.32 11.19 -21.28
N THR A 362 -7.80 12.26 -20.67
CA THR A 362 -6.98 13.42 -20.30
C THR A 362 -6.69 13.40 -18.80
N TYR A 363 -5.40 13.47 -18.46
CA TYR A 363 -4.92 13.44 -17.09
C TYR A 363 -3.78 14.42 -16.88
N TYR A 364 -3.55 14.74 -15.63
CA TYR A 364 -2.52 15.68 -15.25
C TYR A 364 -1.21 14.95 -14.91
N GLN A 365 -0.05 15.53 -15.27
CA GLN A 365 1.27 14.91 -15.06
C GLN A 365 2.31 15.90 -14.52
N ASN A 366 2.96 15.51 -13.41
CA ASN A 366 4.12 16.20 -12.85
C ASN A 366 5.41 15.78 -13.58
N GLN A 367 6.26 16.76 -13.88
CA GLN A 367 7.56 16.59 -14.54
C GLN A 367 8.83 16.90 -13.71
N PRO A 368 8.81 17.50 -12.49
CA PRO A 368 10.06 17.89 -11.84
C PRO A 368 10.99 16.69 -11.56
N ASN A 369 12.26 16.83 -11.96
CA ASN A 369 13.31 15.86 -11.67
C ASN A 369 13.96 16.27 -10.34
N ALA A 370 13.56 15.59 -9.26
CA ALA A 370 14.03 15.91 -7.91
C ALA A 370 15.57 15.92 -7.80
N MET A 371 16.26 14.99 -8.48
CA MET A 371 17.73 14.91 -8.46
C MET A 371 18.37 16.05 -9.25
N GLY A 372 17.82 16.37 -10.43
CA GLY A 372 18.29 17.51 -11.23
C GLY A 372 18.11 18.83 -10.50
N ILE A 373 16.94 19.05 -9.88
CA ILE A 373 16.66 20.24 -9.07
C ILE A 373 17.63 20.35 -7.90
N ARG A 374 17.86 19.25 -7.17
CA ARG A 374 18.82 19.24 -6.06
C ARG A 374 20.23 19.57 -6.52
N TYR A 375 20.69 18.95 -7.60
CA TYR A 375 22.02 19.19 -8.17
C TYR A 375 22.22 20.67 -8.53
N ILE A 376 21.20 21.30 -9.14
CA ILE A 376 21.22 22.73 -9.46
C ILE A 376 21.28 23.57 -8.19
N LEU A 377 20.45 23.28 -7.18
CA LEU A 377 20.38 24.08 -5.94
C LEU A 377 21.63 24.01 -5.04
N GLU A 378 22.49 23.00 -5.24
CA GLU A 378 23.82 22.95 -4.61
C GLU A 378 24.82 23.93 -5.24
N ARG A 379 24.58 24.36 -6.48
CA ARG A 379 25.56 25.08 -7.32
C ARG A 379 25.08 26.45 -7.77
N ASP A 380 23.77 26.62 -7.89
CA ASP A 380 23.11 27.80 -8.42
C ASP A 380 21.81 28.09 -7.65
N SER A 381 21.17 29.20 -8.02
CA SER A 381 20.01 29.76 -7.36
C SER A 381 18.69 29.10 -7.76
N VAL A 382 17.67 29.31 -6.93
CA VAL A 382 16.27 28.95 -7.22
C VAL A 382 15.80 29.56 -8.54
N ALA A 383 16.30 30.74 -8.92
CA ALA A 383 15.96 31.40 -10.17
C ALA A 383 16.36 30.58 -11.41
N VAL A 384 17.48 29.86 -11.36
CA VAL A 384 17.92 28.99 -12.46
C VAL A 384 17.00 27.78 -12.62
N VAL A 385 16.60 27.16 -11.51
CA VAL A 385 15.59 26.10 -11.51
C VAL A 385 14.29 26.61 -12.10
N ASN A 386 13.82 27.77 -11.65
CA ASN A 386 12.55 28.34 -12.09
C ASN A 386 12.56 28.65 -13.59
N ARG A 387 13.61 29.31 -14.08
CA ARG A 387 13.78 29.59 -15.52
C ARG A 387 13.73 28.30 -16.35
N LEU A 388 14.52 27.30 -15.98
CA LEU A 388 14.61 26.04 -16.72
C LEU A 388 13.27 25.29 -16.79
N TYR A 389 12.49 25.31 -15.71
CA TYR A 389 11.16 24.70 -15.66
C TYR A 389 10.05 25.58 -16.22
N GLN A 390 10.26 26.88 -16.38
CA GLN A 390 9.30 27.79 -17.00
C GLN A 390 9.46 27.83 -18.52
N GLU A 391 10.70 27.76 -19.02
CA GLU A 391 11.02 27.97 -20.43
C GLU A 391 11.27 26.66 -21.19
N ASP A 392 11.93 25.67 -20.59
CA ASP A 392 12.42 24.48 -21.32
C ASP A 392 11.68 23.18 -20.96
N LEU A 393 11.53 22.86 -19.67
CA LEU A 393 11.08 21.53 -19.22
C LEU A 393 9.59 21.43 -18.87
N LEU A 394 8.98 22.53 -18.44
CA LEU A 394 7.66 22.59 -17.78
C LEU A 394 7.60 21.77 -16.48
N ALA A 395 7.16 22.37 -15.38
CA ALA A 395 6.97 21.65 -14.12
C ALA A 395 5.75 20.72 -14.16
N SER A 396 4.84 20.95 -15.09
CA SER A 396 3.47 20.43 -15.07
C SER A 396 2.91 20.37 -16.48
N LEU A 397 2.20 19.28 -16.82
CA LEU A 397 1.59 19.08 -18.13
C LEU A 397 0.16 18.55 -18.00
N TRP A 398 -0.70 18.93 -18.94
CA TRP A 398 -1.87 18.12 -19.29
C TRP A 398 -1.47 17.12 -20.35
N VAL A 399 -1.82 15.85 -20.17
CA VAL A 399 -1.55 14.79 -21.14
C VAL A 399 -2.85 14.11 -21.52
N THR A 400 -3.13 14.07 -22.81
CA THR A 400 -4.27 13.35 -23.38
C THR A 400 -3.75 12.13 -24.12
N ARG A 401 -4.21 10.94 -23.70
CA ARG A 401 -3.93 9.68 -24.37
C ARG A 401 -5.10 9.34 -25.29
N PHE A 402 -4.79 9.00 -26.54
CA PHE A 402 -5.69 8.54 -27.57
C PHE A 402 -5.34 7.10 -27.91
N PHE A 403 -6.25 6.16 -27.71
CA PHE A 403 -5.97 4.73 -27.89
C PHE A 403 -7.20 3.98 -28.42
N ARG A 404 -7.00 2.78 -28.94
CA ARG A 404 -8.07 1.85 -29.31
C ARG A 404 -7.97 0.56 -28.49
N TYR A 405 -9.11 -0.01 -28.11
CA TYR A 405 -9.12 -1.24 -27.31
C TYR A 405 -8.51 -2.42 -28.09
N GLY A 406 -7.51 -3.08 -27.51
CA GLY A 406 -6.85 -4.23 -28.14
C GLY A 406 -5.79 -3.87 -29.20
N GLU A 407 -5.54 -2.58 -29.46
CA GLU A 407 -4.57 -2.12 -30.45
C GLU A 407 -3.34 -1.49 -29.77
N LYS A 408 -2.13 -1.85 -30.22
CA LYS A 408 -0.88 -1.30 -29.65
C LYS A 408 -0.65 0.16 -30.02
N GLU A 409 -1.27 0.62 -31.12
CA GLU A 409 -1.15 1.99 -31.60
C GLU A 409 -1.86 2.98 -30.66
N GLU A 410 -1.14 4.01 -30.20
CA GLU A 410 -1.69 5.08 -29.37
C GLU A 410 -0.93 6.39 -29.53
N TYR A 411 -1.61 7.51 -29.32
CA TYR A 411 -1.01 8.82 -29.23
C TYR A 411 -1.07 9.34 -27.80
N ARG A 412 -0.05 10.10 -27.39
CA ARG A 412 -0.07 10.90 -26.17
C ARG A 412 0.35 12.31 -26.54
N VAL A 413 -0.58 13.24 -26.38
CA VAL A 413 -0.36 14.65 -26.65
C VAL A 413 -0.25 15.36 -25.30
N ALA A 414 0.89 16.00 -25.07
CA ALA A 414 1.12 16.82 -23.88
C ALA A 414 1.04 18.30 -24.23
N VAL A 415 0.25 19.05 -23.47
CA VAL A 415 0.04 20.48 -23.65
C VAL A 415 0.37 21.27 -22.38
N HIS A 416 0.76 22.52 -22.58
CA HIS A 416 1.07 23.46 -21.51
C HIS A 416 -0.20 23.81 -20.71
N PRO A 417 -0.14 23.81 -19.37
CA PRO A 417 -1.32 23.90 -18.50
C PRO A 417 -1.97 25.29 -18.43
N GLU A 418 -1.31 26.34 -18.94
CA GLU A 418 -1.85 27.70 -18.93
C GLU A 418 -2.50 28.13 -20.24
N ASP A 419 -1.94 27.75 -21.38
CA ASP A 419 -2.31 28.26 -22.71
C ASP A 419 -2.64 27.15 -23.73
N GLY A 420 -2.35 25.89 -23.40
CA GLY A 420 -2.63 24.74 -24.26
C GLY A 420 -1.67 24.63 -25.45
N SER A 421 -0.53 25.32 -25.42
CA SER A 421 0.53 25.16 -26.43
C SER A 421 1.10 23.74 -26.41
N LEU A 422 1.50 23.23 -27.58
CA LEU A 422 1.98 21.86 -27.72
C LEU A 422 3.37 21.70 -27.09
N TYR A 423 3.51 20.77 -26.14
CA TYR A 423 4.80 20.43 -25.54
C TYR A 423 5.47 19.23 -26.22
N SER A 424 4.69 18.17 -26.46
CA SER A 424 5.17 16.95 -27.14
C SER A 424 4.02 16.11 -27.65
N ILE A 425 4.21 15.43 -28.79
CA ILE A 425 3.40 14.29 -29.23
C ILE A 425 4.27 13.04 -29.16
N ASN A 426 3.72 11.97 -28.58
CA ASN A 426 4.31 10.64 -28.59
C ASN A 426 3.35 9.66 -29.26
N HIS A 427 3.77 9.09 -30.38
CA HIS A 427 3.05 8.10 -31.16
C HIS A 427 3.69 6.73 -30.95
N LEU A 428 2.98 5.82 -30.30
CA LEU A 428 3.41 4.43 -30.13
C LEU A 428 2.86 3.61 -31.30
N LEU A 429 3.74 2.88 -31.99
CA LEU A 429 3.39 1.98 -33.10
C LEU A 429 3.63 0.51 -32.74
N ALA A 430 2.93 -0.39 -33.42
CA ALA A 430 3.24 -1.83 -33.39
C ALA A 430 4.61 -2.10 -34.05
N GLU A 431 5.30 -3.18 -33.69
CA GLU A 431 6.63 -3.49 -34.27
C GLU A 431 6.53 -3.89 -35.74
N GLU A 432 5.37 -4.44 -36.13
CA GLU A 432 5.03 -4.87 -37.47
C GLU A 432 4.48 -3.73 -38.34
N ALA A 433 4.27 -2.52 -37.78
CA ALA A 433 3.79 -1.40 -38.57
C ALA A 433 4.79 -1.06 -39.70
N GLU A 434 4.25 -0.78 -40.88
CA GLU A 434 5.01 -0.39 -42.06
C GLU A 434 5.80 0.90 -41.80
N GLY A 435 6.95 1.04 -42.45
CA GLY A 435 7.76 2.25 -42.39
C GLY A 435 9.05 2.09 -43.19
N ALA A 436 9.75 3.19 -43.43
CA ALA A 436 10.99 3.11 -44.19
C ALA A 436 12.13 2.37 -43.44
N ASP A 437 13.04 1.74 -44.18
CA ASP A 437 14.33 1.28 -43.65
C ASP A 437 15.41 2.33 -43.97
N LEU A 438 15.35 3.45 -43.25
CA LEU A 438 16.26 4.58 -43.48
C LEU A 438 17.65 4.31 -42.92
N GLU A 439 18.67 4.80 -43.61
CA GLU A 439 20.01 4.93 -43.04
C GLU A 439 20.02 5.99 -41.94
N GLU A 440 20.94 5.86 -40.99
CA GLU A 440 21.05 6.73 -39.81
C GLU A 440 21.13 8.22 -40.19
N ALA A 441 21.90 8.58 -41.23
CA ALA A 441 22.04 9.97 -41.67
C ALA A 441 20.73 10.57 -42.19
N GLN A 442 19.88 9.77 -42.85
CA GLN A 442 18.56 10.21 -43.33
C GLN A 442 17.60 10.41 -42.15
N ALA A 443 17.57 9.45 -41.22
CA ALA A 443 16.75 9.55 -40.01
C ALA A 443 17.20 10.70 -39.10
N GLN A 444 18.50 10.98 -39.02
CA GLN A 444 19.04 12.12 -38.29
C GLN A 444 18.57 13.46 -38.89
N ALA A 445 18.51 13.58 -40.23
CA ALA A 445 18.00 14.78 -40.89
C ALA A 445 16.51 15.03 -40.54
N ILE A 446 15.71 13.96 -40.48
CA ILE A 446 14.32 14.00 -40.03
C ILE A 446 14.23 14.44 -38.56
N ALA A 447 15.06 13.87 -37.69
CA ALA A 447 15.12 14.26 -36.27
C ALA A 447 15.48 15.74 -36.09
N VAL A 448 16.44 16.25 -36.85
CA VAL A 448 16.83 17.67 -36.86
C VAL A 448 15.69 18.57 -37.34
N GLN A 449 14.96 18.16 -38.39
CA GLN A 449 13.78 18.90 -38.86
C GLN A 449 12.68 18.93 -37.78
N HIS A 450 12.47 17.81 -37.10
CA HIS A 450 11.50 17.71 -36.01
C HIS A 450 11.86 18.62 -34.83
N LEU A 451 13.14 18.66 -34.43
CA LEU A 451 13.62 19.61 -33.41
C LEU A 451 13.30 21.06 -33.79
N ARG A 452 13.55 21.46 -35.04
CA ARG A 452 13.22 22.82 -35.52
C ARG A 452 11.72 23.11 -35.47
N ALA A 453 10.88 22.12 -35.79
CA ALA A 453 9.42 22.26 -35.71
C ALA A 453 8.94 22.53 -34.27
N TYR A 454 9.65 22.02 -33.26
CA TYR A 454 9.40 22.29 -31.84
C TYR A 454 10.15 23.52 -31.30
N GLY A 455 10.71 24.36 -32.18
CA GLY A 455 11.34 25.63 -31.80
C GLY A 455 12.77 25.51 -31.27
N PHE A 456 13.42 24.35 -31.39
CA PHE A 456 14.81 24.21 -30.95
C PHE A 456 15.80 24.82 -31.94
N ALA A 457 16.73 25.63 -31.42
CA ALA A 457 17.94 26.05 -32.13
C ALA A 457 18.92 24.87 -32.21
N VAL A 458 18.86 24.11 -33.30
CA VAL A 458 19.67 22.89 -33.49
C VAL A 458 21.17 23.21 -33.48
N GLU A 459 21.55 24.43 -33.81
CA GLU A 459 22.94 24.91 -33.78
C GLU A 459 23.50 24.99 -32.35
N GLN A 460 22.63 25.01 -31.33
CA GLN A 460 22.99 24.95 -29.91
C GLN A 460 22.92 23.53 -29.34
N LEU A 461 22.74 22.52 -30.19
CA LEU A 461 22.62 21.12 -29.80
C LEU A 461 23.67 20.27 -30.53
N GLU A 462 24.41 19.45 -29.80
CA GLU A 462 25.30 18.43 -30.34
C GLU A 462 24.67 17.04 -30.27
N LEU A 463 24.82 16.21 -31.32
CA LEU A 463 24.37 14.81 -31.25
C LEU A 463 25.32 14.02 -30.34
N LYS A 464 24.80 13.47 -29.24
CA LYS A 464 25.59 12.78 -28.22
C LYS A 464 25.47 11.27 -28.26
N GLU A 465 24.25 10.77 -28.48
CA GLU A 465 23.97 9.33 -28.57
C GLU A 465 23.09 9.06 -29.80
N SER A 466 23.38 7.96 -30.49
CA SER A 466 22.60 7.44 -31.60
C SER A 466 22.49 5.93 -31.47
N SER A 467 21.31 5.39 -31.74
CA SER A 467 21.05 3.95 -31.74
C SER A 467 19.94 3.62 -32.72
N SER A 468 20.04 2.48 -33.39
CA SER A 468 19.03 2.01 -34.35
C SER A 468 18.65 0.57 -34.06
N GLU A 469 17.38 0.25 -34.29
CA GLU A 469 16.82 -1.09 -34.14
C GLU A 469 16.09 -1.49 -35.43
N LYS A 470 16.45 -2.64 -35.99
CA LYS A 470 15.80 -3.16 -37.20
C LYS A 470 14.60 -4.01 -36.81
N LEU A 471 13.41 -3.53 -37.15
CA LEU A 471 12.13 -4.24 -36.98
C LEU A 471 11.75 -4.98 -38.28
N PRO A 472 10.72 -5.83 -38.28
CA PRO A 472 10.34 -6.62 -39.45
C PRO A 472 10.10 -5.77 -40.71
N ASN A 473 9.35 -4.67 -40.58
CA ASN A 473 8.89 -3.86 -41.72
C ASN A 473 9.49 -2.45 -41.78
N ARG A 474 10.33 -2.06 -40.81
CA ARG A 474 10.97 -0.72 -40.76
C ARG A 474 12.24 -0.73 -39.91
N ARG A 475 12.94 0.41 -39.82
CA ARG A 475 14.03 0.61 -38.87
C ARG A 475 13.75 1.81 -37.99
N ASP A 476 13.79 1.62 -36.69
CA ASP A 476 13.56 2.68 -35.72
C ASP A 476 14.90 3.24 -35.26
N HIS A 477 14.97 4.56 -35.13
CA HIS A 477 16.18 5.29 -34.74
C HIS A 477 15.90 6.15 -33.52
N ARG A 478 16.90 6.25 -32.64
CA ARG A 478 16.86 7.09 -31.45
C ARG A 478 18.09 7.97 -31.43
N PHE A 479 17.86 9.27 -31.35
CA PHE A 479 18.89 10.29 -31.28
C PHE A 479 18.76 11.07 -29.97
N VAL A 480 19.86 11.27 -29.27
CA VAL A 480 19.94 12.12 -28.08
C VAL A 480 20.87 13.28 -28.37
N PHE A 481 20.29 14.47 -28.38
CA PHE A 481 21.00 15.72 -28.56
C PHE A 481 21.26 16.37 -27.19
N GLU A 482 22.45 16.89 -26.99
CA GLU A 482 22.91 17.56 -25.77
C GLU A 482 23.15 19.03 -26.06
N ALA A 483 22.79 19.93 -25.14
CA ALA A 483 23.10 21.35 -25.29
C ALA A 483 24.62 21.58 -25.30
N VAL A 484 25.09 22.42 -26.23
CA VAL A 484 26.52 22.71 -26.41
C VAL A 484 27.18 23.25 -25.15
N GLU A 485 28.51 23.13 -25.07
CA GLU A 485 29.28 23.68 -23.95
C GLU A 485 29.06 25.20 -23.82
N GLY A 486 28.78 25.66 -22.60
CA GLY A 486 28.46 27.06 -22.30
C GLY A 486 26.99 27.47 -22.50
N ASP A 487 26.11 26.55 -22.94
CA ASP A 487 24.67 26.80 -22.99
C ASP A 487 24.10 27.07 -21.59
N VAL A 488 23.20 28.06 -21.48
CA VAL A 488 22.60 28.49 -20.21
C VAL A 488 21.75 27.42 -19.52
N ARG A 489 21.33 26.37 -20.23
CA ARG A 489 20.57 25.23 -19.71
C ARG A 489 21.46 24.20 -19.04
N ASN A 490 22.76 24.22 -19.32
CA ASN A 490 23.75 23.39 -18.64
C ASN A 490 24.16 24.06 -17.33
N VAL A 491 24.28 23.27 -16.26
CA VAL A 491 24.71 23.75 -14.94
C VAL A 491 25.86 22.87 -14.47
N ASP A 492 27.05 23.42 -14.35
CA ASP A 492 28.27 22.67 -13.99
C ASP A 492 28.49 21.42 -14.87
N GLU A 493 28.34 20.20 -14.35
CA GLU A 493 28.41 18.95 -15.12
C GLU A 493 27.03 18.42 -15.56
N LEU A 494 25.93 18.99 -15.07
CA LEU A 494 24.58 18.63 -15.49
C LEU A 494 24.33 19.13 -16.91
N ARG A 495 23.80 18.23 -17.76
CA ARG A 495 23.58 18.49 -19.18
C ARG A 495 22.10 18.46 -19.54
N TYR A 496 21.63 19.48 -20.25
CA TYR A 496 20.30 19.49 -20.85
C TYR A 496 20.30 18.63 -22.12
N ARG A 497 19.34 17.72 -22.24
CA ARG A 497 19.23 16.81 -23.38
C ARG A 497 17.83 16.74 -23.96
N VAL A 498 17.76 16.54 -25.27
CA VAL A 498 16.53 16.27 -26.02
C VAL A 498 16.69 14.95 -26.76
N ARG A 499 15.77 14.02 -26.51
CA ARG A 499 15.68 12.74 -27.23
C ARG A 499 14.61 12.84 -28.29
N VAL A 500 14.93 12.41 -29.50
CA VAL A 500 13.98 12.22 -30.60
C VAL A 500 14.02 10.77 -31.03
N ASN A 501 12.85 10.12 -31.11
CA ASN A 501 12.73 8.79 -31.69
C ASN A 501 12.00 8.88 -33.02
N ILE A 502 12.50 8.15 -34.02
CA ILE A 502 11.97 8.05 -35.37
C ILE A 502 11.58 6.59 -35.60
N ALA A 503 10.36 6.35 -36.06
CA ALA A 503 9.90 5.03 -36.48
C ALA A 503 9.87 4.97 -38.02
N GLY A 504 10.83 4.27 -38.62
CA GLY A 504 11.06 4.33 -40.06
C GLY A 504 11.38 5.75 -40.55
N ASP A 505 10.41 6.41 -41.17
CA ASP A 505 10.46 7.78 -41.69
C ASP A 505 9.59 8.79 -40.91
N GLU A 506 8.92 8.35 -39.84
CA GLU A 506 8.05 9.20 -39.01
C GLU A 506 8.71 9.59 -37.67
N PRO A 507 8.79 10.88 -37.32
CA PRO A 507 9.13 11.29 -35.96
C PRO A 507 8.00 10.94 -34.99
N VAL A 508 8.25 9.97 -34.12
CA VAL A 508 7.23 9.45 -33.21
C VAL A 508 7.27 10.08 -31.82
N SER A 509 8.39 10.67 -31.39
CA SER A 509 8.42 11.34 -30.08
C SER A 509 9.57 12.32 -29.90
N ILE A 510 9.36 13.26 -28.97
CA ILE A 510 10.34 14.21 -28.47
C ILE A 510 10.27 14.30 -26.94
N TYR A 511 11.42 14.17 -26.27
CA TYR A 511 11.52 14.19 -24.80
C TYR A 511 12.66 15.08 -24.34
N ARG A 512 12.38 15.98 -23.40
CA ARG A 512 13.38 16.87 -22.76
C ARG A 512 13.71 16.33 -21.38
N PHE A 513 14.99 16.29 -21.02
CA PHE A 513 15.41 15.80 -19.71
C PHE A 513 16.78 16.35 -19.31
N LEU A 514 17.07 16.31 -18.02
CA LEU A 514 18.37 16.66 -17.45
C LEU A 514 19.18 15.39 -17.19
N LYS A 515 20.37 15.31 -17.78
CA LYS A 515 21.36 14.28 -17.46
C LYS A 515 22.18 14.76 -16.26
N VAL A 516 21.84 14.21 -15.10
CA VAL A 516 22.61 14.41 -13.87
C VAL A 516 23.94 13.62 -13.97
N PRO A 517 25.07 14.17 -13.47
CA PRO A 517 26.34 13.47 -13.45
C PRO A 517 26.24 12.14 -12.69
N GLU A 518 26.77 11.08 -13.29
CA GLU A 518 26.63 9.72 -12.75
C GLU A 518 27.34 9.58 -11.41
N ASP A 519 28.52 10.15 -11.24
CA ASP A 519 29.29 10.06 -9.99
C ASP A 519 28.54 10.72 -8.82
N TRP A 520 27.97 11.90 -9.03
CA TRP A 520 27.13 12.58 -8.03
C TRP A 520 25.85 11.79 -7.73
N GLN A 521 25.20 11.24 -8.75
CA GLN A 521 23.99 10.43 -8.56
C GLN A 521 24.31 9.15 -7.76
N ARG A 522 25.41 8.48 -8.09
CA ARG A 522 25.87 7.26 -7.40
C ARG A 522 26.21 7.53 -5.95
N GLU A 523 26.88 8.63 -5.62
CA GLU A 523 27.18 9.00 -4.22
C GLU A 523 25.90 9.17 -3.39
N ARG A 524 24.85 9.75 -3.97
CA ARG A 524 23.58 9.98 -3.27
C ARG A 524 22.70 8.74 -3.17
N GLU A 525 22.74 7.88 -4.17
CA GLU A 525 22.08 6.57 -4.15
C GLU A 525 22.81 5.55 -3.28
N GLU A 526 24.08 5.81 -2.91
CA GLU A 526 24.87 4.92 -2.06
C GLU A 526 24.20 4.66 -0.70
N SER A 527 23.93 3.39 -0.45
CA SER A 527 23.50 2.90 0.86
C SER A 527 24.63 2.19 1.61
N THR A 528 24.81 2.61 2.87
CA THR A 528 25.77 2.02 3.79
C THR A 528 25.07 1.04 4.75
N THR A 529 25.85 0.13 5.33
CA THR A 529 25.37 -0.79 6.37
C THR A 529 24.66 -0.06 7.52
N LEU A 530 25.17 1.12 7.91
CA LEU A 530 24.57 1.92 8.98
C LEU A 530 23.20 2.49 8.57
N LYS A 531 23.09 3.12 7.39
CA LYS A 531 21.82 3.65 6.88
C LYS A 531 20.76 2.55 6.82
N THR A 532 21.13 1.41 6.24
CA THR A 532 20.24 0.23 6.14
C THR A 532 19.86 -0.33 7.52
N ALA A 533 20.81 -0.40 8.46
CA ALA A 533 20.52 -0.86 9.82
C ALA A 533 19.57 0.08 10.57
N LEU A 534 19.71 1.40 10.40
CA LEU A 534 18.82 2.40 10.98
C LEU A 534 17.40 2.30 10.39
N SER A 535 17.27 2.22 9.06
CA SER A 535 15.99 1.99 8.39
C SER A 535 15.32 0.68 8.84
N GLY A 536 16.11 -0.39 8.97
CA GLY A 536 15.65 -1.66 9.54
C GLY A 536 15.17 -1.55 10.98
N LEU A 537 15.91 -0.82 11.83
CA LEU A 537 15.54 -0.58 13.23
C LEU A 537 14.20 0.18 13.31
N LEU A 538 13.97 1.17 12.46
CA LEU A 538 12.70 1.89 12.39
C LEU A 538 11.53 0.94 12.06
N ILE A 539 11.69 0.07 11.05
CA ILE A 539 10.68 -0.94 10.70
C ILE A 539 10.40 -1.87 11.88
N VAL A 540 11.45 -2.34 12.58
CA VAL A 540 11.30 -3.20 13.76
C VAL A 540 10.55 -2.49 14.89
N LEU A 541 10.84 -1.21 15.15
CA LEU A 541 10.12 -0.41 16.15
C LEU A 541 8.65 -0.23 15.79
N ILE A 542 8.33 0.08 14.54
CA ILE A 542 6.94 0.18 14.04
C ILE A 542 6.24 -1.18 14.17
N ALA A 543 6.88 -2.27 13.74
CA ALA A 543 6.34 -3.61 13.85
C ALA A 543 6.07 -3.99 15.31
N ALA A 544 6.96 -3.67 16.25
CA ALA A 544 6.77 -3.92 17.67
C ALA A 544 5.53 -3.18 18.23
N VAL A 545 5.32 -1.93 17.82
CA VAL A 545 4.12 -1.15 18.19
C VAL A 545 2.86 -1.79 17.61
N VAL A 546 2.88 -2.18 16.33
CA VAL A 546 1.75 -2.83 15.67
C VAL A 546 1.42 -4.19 16.33
N ILE A 547 2.43 -5.04 16.56
CA ILE A 547 2.25 -6.36 17.21
C ILE A 547 1.66 -6.21 18.61
N HIS A 548 2.20 -5.30 19.42
CA HIS A 548 1.68 -5.05 20.76
C HIS A 548 0.25 -4.50 20.71
N GLY A 549 -0.05 -3.58 19.78
CA GLY A 549 -1.41 -3.09 19.54
C GLY A 549 -2.37 -4.22 19.19
N LEU A 550 -2.02 -5.06 18.21
CA LEU A 550 -2.86 -6.19 17.83
C LEU A 550 -3.02 -7.23 18.96
N TRP A 551 -1.99 -7.46 19.77
CA TRP A 551 -2.10 -8.30 20.97
C TRP A 551 -3.12 -7.75 21.97
N LEU A 552 -3.11 -6.42 22.21
CA LEU A 552 -4.11 -5.75 23.05
C LEU A 552 -5.52 -5.89 22.48
N LEU A 553 -5.68 -5.74 21.17
CA LEU A 553 -6.95 -5.95 20.47
C LEU A 553 -7.47 -7.38 20.68
N VAL A 554 -6.64 -8.40 20.42
CA VAL A 554 -7.01 -9.82 20.62
C VAL A 554 -7.41 -10.09 22.07
N ARG A 555 -6.63 -9.57 23.03
CA ARG A 555 -6.93 -9.71 24.46
C ARG A 555 -8.29 -9.10 24.80
N ARG A 556 -8.60 -7.91 24.28
CA ARG A 556 -9.87 -7.21 24.54
C ARG A 556 -11.06 -7.96 23.92
N VAL A 557 -10.93 -8.39 22.67
CA VAL A 557 -11.96 -9.17 21.96
C VAL A 557 -12.30 -10.45 22.72
N ARG A 558 -11.31 -11.11 23.31
CA ARG A 558 -11.49 -12.37 24.03
C ARG A 558 -12.10 -12.23 25.43
N ASN A 559 -11.78 -11.15 26.14
CA ASN A 559 -12.05 -11.06 27.58
C ASN A 559 -13.11 -10.03 27.97
N GLU A 560 -13.34 -8.98 27.16
CA GLU A 560 -14.06 -7.78 27.61
C GLU A 560 -15.10 -7.24 26.61
N GLY A 561 -15.34 -7.93 25.49
CA GLY A 561 -16.41 -7.65 24.53
C GLY A 561 -16.37 -6.27 23.88
N ILE A 562 -15.88 -6.18 22.65
CA ILE A 562 -15.94 -4.92 21.88
C ILE A 562 -17.35 -4.71 21.33
N VAL A 563 -17.90 -3.50 21.49
CA VAL A 563 -19.18 -3.11 20.87
C VAL A 563 -18.93 -2.75 19.40
N TRP A 564 -19.09 -3.73 18.51
CA TRP A 564 -18.74 -3.61 17.09
C TRP A 564 -19.67 -2.71 16.26
N SER A 565 -20.96 -2.62 16.61
CA SER A 565 -21.98 -1.93 15.80
C SER A 565 -21.60 -0.50 15.38
N PRO A 566 -21.19 0.42 16.28
CA PRO A 566 -20.80 1.77 15.89
C PRO A 566 -19.49 1.79 15.08
N LEU A 567 -18.55 0.88 15.34
CA LEU A 567 -17.28 0.82 14.62
C LEU A 567 -17.50 0.38 13.17
N ILE A 568 -18.37 -0.60 12.95
CA ILE A 568 -18.78 -1.07 11.62
C ILE A 568 -19.45 0.07 10.84
N LYS A 569 -20.29 0.90 11.49
CA LYS A 569 -20.91 2.05 10.82
C LYS A 569 -19.89 3.08 10.36
N ILE A 570 -18.93 3.44 11.22
CA ILE A 570 -17.86 4.39 10.86
C ILE A 570 -16.99 3.80 9.74
N ALA A 571 -16.63 2.53 9.85
CA ALA A 571 -15.88 1.81 8.82
C ALA A 571 -16.63 1.75 7.48
N ALA A 572 -17.94 1.52 7.50
CA ALA A 572 -18.78 1.51 6.29
C ALA A 572 -18.89 2.92 5.67
N ILE A 573 -18.98 3.97 6.49
CA ILE A 573 -18.94 5.36 5.99
C ILE A 573 -17.59 5.61 5.32
N GLY A 574 -16.48 5.28 5.97
CA GLY A 574 -15.15 5.42 5.37
C GLY A 574 -15.01 4.64 4.05
N ALA A 575 -15.43 3.37 4.03
CA ALA A 575 -15.44 2.55 2.82
C ALA A 575 -16.31 3.16 1.70
N ALA A 576 -17.46 3.74 2.04
CA ALA A 576 -18.33 4.41 1.07
C ALA A 576 -17.72 5.70 0.52
N PHE A 577 -17.07 6.51 1.37
CA PHE A 577 -16.33 7.70 0.91
C PHE A 577 -15.19 7.32 -0.03
N PHE A 578 -14.43 6.26 0.31
CA PHE A 578 -13.40 5.74 -0.57
C PHE A 578 -13.98 5.24 -1.89
N LEU A 579 -15.08 4.49 -1.87
CA LEU A 579 -15.75 4.03 -3.09
C LEU A 579 -16.22 5.20 -3.95
N LEU A 580 -16.80 6.24 -3.35
CA LEU A 580 -17.25 7.43 -4.07
C LEU A 580 -16.08 8.23 -4.66
N ASP A 581 -14.97 8.37 -3.93
CA ASP A 581 -13.75 8.99 -4.46
C ASP A 581 -13.14 8.16 -5.59
N PHE A 582 -13.19 6.84 -5.45
CA PHE A 582 -12.84 5.94 -6.52
C PHE A 582 -13.70 6.18 -7.78
N LEU A 583 -15.03 6.25 -7.61
CA LEU A 583 -15.95 6.55 -8.71
C LEU A 583 -15.71 7.94 -9.32
N ASN A 584 -15.27 8.91 -8.51
CA ASN A 584 -14.85 10.23 -8.96
C ASN A 584 -13.62 10.18 -9.90
N GLY A 585 -12.74 9.20 -9.68
CA GLY A 585 -11.56 8.90 -10.50
C GLY A 585 -11.83 8.06 -11.76
N LEU A 586 -13.10 7.70 -12.07
CA LEU A 586 -13.41 6.98 -13.31
C LEU A 586 -13.01 7.75 -14.57
N SER A 587 -12.92 9.09 -14.47
CA SER A 587 -12.47 9.97 -15.54
C SER A 587 -11.04 9.70 -16.04
N VAL A 588 -10.22 9.03 -15.22
CA VAL A 588 -8.80 8.76 -15.50
C VAL A 588 -8.48 7.27 -15.44
N VAL A 589 -9.48 6.40 -15.30
CA VAL A 589 -9.24 4.95 -15.11
C VAL A 589 -8.55 4.34 -16.33
N ASP A 590 -8.92 4.78 -17.52
CA ASP A 590 -8.40 4.28 -18.80
C ASP A 590 -6.96 4.73 -19.06
N ARG A 591 -6.42 5.66 -18.26
CA ARG A 591 -4.98 5.94 -18.23
C ARG A 591 -4.17 4.67 -17.96
N ALA A 592 -4.71 3.76 -17.14
CA ALA A 592 -4.07 2.51 -16.76
C ALA A 592 -4.44 1.32 -17.66
N TYR A 593 -5.22 1.53 -18.74
CA TYR A 593 -5.59 0.46 -19.65
C TYR A 593 -4.37 -0.05 -20.43
N ASP A 594 -4.06 -1.33 -20.27
CA ASP A 594 -3.05 -2.05 -21.05
C ASP A 594 -3.72 -2.65 -22.28
N THR A 595 -3.30 -2.24 -23.47
CA THR A 595 -3.91 -2.64 -24.75
C THR A 595 -3.73 -4.14 -25.05
N ARG A 596 -2.90 -4.85 -24.29
CA ARG A 596 -2.82 -6.33 -24.32
C ARG A 596 -4.04 -7.01 -23.69
N LEU A 597 -4.82 -6.31 -22.87
CA LEU A 597 -6.01 -6.84 -22.21
C LEU A 597 -7.26 -6.52 -23.02
N THR A 598 -8.23 -7.43 -23.07
CA THR A 598 -9.56 -7.07 -23.59
C THR A 598 -10.24 -6.08 -22.64
N LEU A 599 -11.08 -5.20 -23.18
CA LEU A 599 -11.86 -4.24 -22.38
C LEU A 599 -12.64 -4.94 -21.25
N SER A 600 -13.23 -6.10 -21.52
CA SER A 600 -13.97 -6.88 -20.53
C SER A 600 -13.09 -7.31 -19.35
N ILE A 601 -11.88 -7.82 -19.61
CA ILE A 601 -10.94 -8.22 -18.56
C ILE A 601 -10.50 -7.01 -17.75
N PHE A 602 -10.15 -5.92 -18.42
CA PHE A 602 -9.77 -4.68 -17.75
C PHE A 602 -10.91 -4.16 -16.85
N THR A 603 -12.12 -4.03 -17.39
CA THR A 603 -13.29 -3.53 -16.67
C THR A 603 -13.63 -4.39 -15.45
N ILE A 604 -13.63 -5.73 -15.60
CA ILE A 604 -13.86 -6.64 -14.48
C ILE A 604 -12.76 -6.49 -13.43
N THR A 605 -11.50 -6.39 -13.85
CA THR A 605 -10.35 -6.21 -12.94
C THR A 605 -10.46 -4.91 -12.16
N GLN A 606 -10.84 -3.82 -12.84
CA GLN A 606 -11.11 -2.52 -12.26
C GLN A 606 -12.26 -2.61 -11.24
N ILE A 607 -13.44 -3.08 -11.63
CA ILE A 607 -14.61 -3.22 -10.72
C ILE A 607 -14.27 -4.06 -9.49
N LEU A 608 -13.61 -5.21 -9.68
CA LEU A 608 -13.18 -6.06 -8.56
C LEU A 608 -12.16 -5.34 -7.68
N GLY A 609 -11.19 -4.65 -8.27
CA GLY A 609 -10.24 -3.80 -7.57
C GLY A 609 -10.93 -2.75 -6.70
N PHE A 610 -12.01 -2.14 -7.18
CA PHE A 610 -12.73 -1.08 -6.46
C PHE A 610 -13.52 -1.65 -5.28
N ILE A 611 -14.20 -2.78 -5.49
CA ILE A 611 -14.93 -3.49 -4.44
C ILE A 611 -13.96 -3.97 -3.35
N LEU A 612 -12.87 -4.64 -3.76
CA LEU A 612 -11.88 -5.17 -2.83
C LEU A 612 -11.11 -4.05 -2.11
N GLY A 613 -10.74 -2.98 -2.80
CA GLY A 613 -10.09 -1.81 -2.22
C GLY A 613 -10.97 -1.11 -1.18
N SER A 614 -12.25 -0.90 -1.49
CA SER A 614 -13.23 -0.32 -0.57
C SER A 614 -13.45 -1.20 0.66
N LEU A 615 -13.55 -2.51 0.47
CA LEU A 615 -13.65 -3.47 1.56
C LEU A 615 -12.39 -3.48 2.44
N ALA A 616 -11.20 -3.48 1.82
CA ALA A 616 -9.92 -3.47 2.51
C ALA A 616 -9.78 -2.22 3.38
N ILE A 617 -10.17 -1.05 2.87
CA ILE A 617 -10.13 0.21 3.63
C ILE A 617 -11.16 0.22 4.75
N GLY A 618 -12.38 -0.28 4.51
CA GLY A 618 -13.36 -0.49 5.56
C GLY A 618 -12.84 -1.40 6.68
N LEU A 619 -12.19 -2.50 6.34
CA LEU A 619 -11.59 -3.43 7.30
C LEU A 619 -10.40 -2.79 8.05
N ALA A 620 -9.56 -2.01 7.36
CA ALA A 620 -8.45 -1.28 7.97
C ALA A 620 -8.96 -0.25 8.99
N ILE A 621 -9.99 0.52 8.64
CA ILE A 621 -10.67 1.45 9.56
C ILE A 621 -11.26 0.70 10.74
N LEU A 622 -11.95 -0.42 10.49
CA LEU A 622 -12.56 -1.24 11.54
C LEU A 622 -11.50 -1.78 12.51
N ALA A 623 -10.37 -2.26 12.00
CA ALA A 623 -9.25 -2.75 12.80
C ALA A 623 -8.61 -1.62 13.62
N ALA A 624 -8.37 -0.46 13.00
CA ALA A 624 -7.81 0.71 13.65
C ALA A 624 -8.73 1.25 14.77
N LEU A 625 -10.04 1.30 14.52
CA LEU A 625 -11.05 1.66 15.53
C LEU A 625 -11.15 0.59 16.63
N GLY A 626 -11.13 -0.69 16.28
CA GLY A 626 -11.11 -1.78 17.25
C GLY A 626 -9.90 -1.66 18.19
N LEU A 627 -8.72 -1.35 17.65
CA LEU A 627 -7.52 -1.08 18.42
C LEU A 627 -7.69 0.16 19.31
N ALA A 628 -8.09 1.29 18.74
CA ALA A 628 -8.27 2.54 19.49
C ALA A 628 -9.26 2.39 20.65
N THR A 629 -10.37 1.71 20.43
CA THR A 629 -11.38 1.45 21.47
C THR A 629 -10.93 0.41 22.50
N SER A 630 -10.00 -0.48 22.15
CA SER A 630 -9.33 -1.36 23.12
C SER A 630 -8.38 -0.61 24.05
N LEU A 631 -7.75 0.46 23.55
CA LEU A 631 -6.87 1.34 24.34
C LEU A 631 -7.65 2.34 25.20
N TYR A 632 -8.82 2.77 24.73
CA TYR A 632 -9.69 3.76 25.38
C TYR A 632 -11.13 3.20 25.53
N PRO A 633 -11.37 2.28 26.48
CA PRO A 633 -12.68 1.62 26.63
C PRO A 633 -13.83 2.58 26.96
N ASP A 634 -13.54 3.71 27.59
CA ASP A 634 -14.54 4.74 27.94
C ASP A 634 -14.96 5.64 26.75
N TRP A 635 -14.51 5.35 25.53
CA TRP A 635 -14.79 6.17 24.35
C TRP A 635 -16.29 6.46 24.10
N PRO A 636 -17.28 5.57 24.36
CA PRO A 636 -18.68 5.89 24.15
C PRO A 636 -19.17 6.93 25.15
N ALA A 637 -18.73 6.82 26.41
CA ALA A 637 -19.03 7.79 27.45
C ALA A 637 -18.36 9.13 27.13
N ARG A 638 -17.14 9.12 26.56
CA ARG A 638 -16.45 10.32 26.09
C ARG A 638 -17.17 10.98 24.92
N LEU A 639 -17.64 10.23 23.92
CA LEU A 639 -18.42 10.82 22.83
C LEU A 639 -19.74 11.44 23.32
N ARG A 640 -20.40 10.83 24.31
CA ARG A 640 -21.60 11.41 24.94
C ARG A 640 -21.26 12.65 25.78
N ALA A 641 -20.17 12.61 26.56
CA ALA A 641 -19.70 13.74 27.36
C ALA A 641 -19.17 14.90 26.51
N ALA A 642 -18.56 14.62 25.36
CA ALA A 642 -18.06 15.58 24.40
C ALA A 642 -19.17 16.39 23.70
N ARG A 643 -20.43 15.92 23.78
CA ARG A 643 -21.60 16.72 23.37
C ARG A 643 -21.89 17.89 24.30
N ARG A 644 -21.15 18.07 25.39
CA ARG A 644 -21.27 19.24 26.26
C ARG A 644 -20.65 20.45 25.54
N VAL A 645 -21.47 21.48 25.30
CA VAL A 645 -21.11 22.75 24.63
C VAL A 645 -19.72 23.32 24.98
N PRO A 646 -19.21 23.26 26.23
CA PRO A 646 -17.85 23.71 26.54
C PRO A 646 -16.73 22.95 25.80
N GLU A 647 -16.85 21.63 25.60
CA GLU A 647 -15.82 20.81 24.94
C GLU A 647 -15.81 21.06 23.42
N PHE A 648 -16.98 21.15 22.78
CA PHE A 648 -17.07 21.51 21.36
C PHE A 648 -16.55 22.93 21.09
N ARG A 649 -16.93 23.92 21.93
CA ARG A 649 -16.42 25.29 21.79
C ARG A 649 -14.90 25.35 21.87
N ASP A 650 -14.32 24.69 22.88
CA ASP A 650 -12.87 24.64 23.05
C ASP A 650 -12.18 23.82 21.94
N ALA A 651 -12.86 22.85 21.33
CA ALA A 651 -12.36 22.13 20.15
C ALA A 651 -12.28 23.04 18.94
N VAL A 652 -13.36 23.77 18.61
CA VAL A 652 -13.40 24.70 17.47
C VAL A 652 -12.37 25.81 17.65
N VAL A 653 -12.35 26.47 18.81
CA VAL A 653 -11.39 27.53 19.11
C VAL A 653 -9.96 26.99 19.12
N GLY A 654 -9.74 25.82 19.74
CA GLY A 654 -8.42 25.21 19.80
C GLY A 654 -7.88 24.80 18.44
N VAL A 655 -8.69 24.19 17.59
CA VAL A 655 -8.30 23.78 16.24
C VAL A 655 -8.08 25.00 15.35
N ALA A 656 -8.92 26.04 15.45
CA ALA A 656 -8.69 27.30 14.74
C ALA A 656 -7.34 27.93 15.11
N LEU A 657 -6.99 27.97 16.41
CA LEU A 657 -5.70 28.46 16.86
C LEU A 657 -4.53 27.58 16.38
N VAL A 658 -4.68 26.26 16.44
CA VAL A 658 -3.65 25.32 15.94
C VAL A 658 -3.47 25.44 14.43
N LEU A 659 -4.55 25.66 13.68
CA LEU A 659 -4.51 25.90 12.23
C LEU A 659 -3.71 27.16 11.88
N VAL A 660 -4.04 28.29 12.51
CA VAL A 660 -3.28 29.53 12.27
C VAL A 660 -1.83 29.37 12.71
N ALA A 661 -1.59 28.75 13.86
CA ALA A 661 -0.24 28.44 14.32
C ALA A 661 0.50 27.49 13.37
N SER A 662 -0.20 26.53 12.75
CA SER A 662 0.42 25.59 11.81
C SER A 662 0.78 26.24 10.50
N GLU A 663 -0.03 27.18 9.99
CA GLU A 663 0.31 27.97 8.81
C GLU A 663 1.52 28.88 9.10
N ALA A 664 1.52 29.59 10.23
CA ALA A 664 2.67 30.39 10.65
C ALA A 664 3.93 29.54 10.86
N TRP A 665 3.79 28.35 11.43
CA TRP A 665 4.88 27.38 11.59
C TRP A 665 5.39 26.86 10.24
N GLN A 666 4.50 26.52 9.31
CA GLN A 666 4.87 26.08 7.96
C GLN A 666 5.59 27.18 7.19
N HIS A 667 5.16 28.44 7.33
CA HIS A 667 5.82 29.59 6.71
C HIS A 667 7.22 29.82 7.30
N LEU A 668 7.36 29.82 8.63
CA LEU A 668 8.67 29.90 9.28
C LEU A 668 9.59 28.74 8.87
N ARG A 669 9.04 27.52 8.80
CA ARG A 669 9.78 26.35 8.36
C ARG A 669 10.21 26.50 6.90
N GLY A 670 9.35 27.01 6.02
CA GLY A 670 9.69 27.32 4.63
C GLY A 670 10.83 28.34 4.50
N TYR A 671 10.83 29.36 5.37
CA TYR A 671 11.94 30.31 5.46
C TYR A 671 13.25 29.65 5.94
N ILE A 672 13.17 28.72 6.90
CA ILE A 672 14.36 27.98 7.36
C ILE A 672 14.85 27.04 6.24
N GLU A 673 13.95 26.26 5.64
CA GLU A 673 14.21 25.36 4.50
C GLU A 673 14.90 26.12 3.36
N SER A 674 14.44 27.32 3.01
CA SER A 674 15.03 28.11 1.92
C SER A 674 16.48 28.55 2.19
N ARG A 675 16.93 28.59 3.46
CA ARG A 675 18.33 28.86 3.82
C ARG A 675 19.21 27.61 3.73
N PHE A 676 18.61 26.43 3.69
CA PHE A 676 19.26 25.12 3.57
C PHE A 676 18.75 24.37 2.33
N ILE A 677 18.39 25.09 1.27
CA ILE A 677 17.68 24.55 0.10
C ILE A 677 18.48 23.47 -0.65
N ALA A 678 19.81 23.48 -0.54
CA ALA A 678 20.70 22.44 -1.06
C ALA A 678 20.57 21.11 -0.30
N SER A 679 20.32 21.17 1.02
CA SER A 679 20.18 20.00 1.89
C SER A 679 18.79 19.36 1.78
N ASP A 680 17.74 20.14 1.50
CA ASP A 680 16.37 19.67 1.23
C ASP A 680 15.68 20.56 0.18
N PRO A 681 15.59 20.13 -1.10
CA PRO A 681 14.99 20.91 -2.18
C PRO A 681 13.46 20.83 -2.11
N SER A 682 12.88 21.37 -1.03
CA SER A 682 11.42 21.41 -0.87
C SER A 682 10.81 22.22 -2.02
N LEU A 683 9.97 21.57 -2.83
CA LEU A 683 9.30 22.24 -3.94
C LEU A 683 8.20 23.17 -3.39
N GLY A 684 8.15 24.37 -3.94
CA GLY A 684 7.05 25.31 -3.75
C GLY A 684 5.77 24.89 -4.48
N PHE A 685 5.96 24.12 -5.55
CA PHE A 685 4.94 23.47 -6.33
C PHE A 685 4.21 22.37 -5.55
N GLY A 686 2.90 22.53 -5.34
CA GLY A 686 2.03 21.57 -4.67
C GLY A 686 0.59 21.64 -5.18
N LEU A 687 0.34 21.11 -6.39
CA LEU A 687 -1.00 21.09 -6.94
C LEU A 687 -1.95 20.19 -6.14
N PRO A 688 -3.24 20.54 -6.04
CA PRO A 688 -4.25 19.70 -5.44
C PRO A 688 -4.27 18.30 -6.06
N SER A 689 -4.48 17.27 -5.24
CA SER A 689 -4.72 15.91 -5.75
C SER A 689 -6.08 15.84 -6.47
N GLY A 690 -6.12 15.22 -7.65
CA GLY A 690 -7.37 14.94 -8.36
C GLY A 690 -7.90 16.10 -9.20
N LEU A 691 -7.04 17.02 -9.69
CA LEU A 691 -7.43 18.08 -10.64
C LEU A 691 -8.05 17.55 -11.94
N ASP A 692 -7.72 16.31 -12.30
CA ASP A 692 -8.17 15.56 -13.47
C ASP A 692 -9.38 14.65 -13.18
N GLN A 693 -9.92 14.69 -11.96
CA GLN A 693 -11.14 13.98 -11.59
C GLN A 693 -12.40 14.76 -11.96
N TYR A 694 -13.57 14.13 -11.88
CA TYR A 694 -14.84 14.81 -12.14
C TYR A 694 -15.09 15.96 -11.15
N LEU A 695 -14.84 15.71 -9.86
CA LEU A 695 -15.04 16.66 -8.76
C LEU A 695 -13.78 16.72 -7.86
N PRO A 696 -12.75 17.51 -8.20
CA PRO A 696 -11.55 17.71 -7.38
C PRO A 696 -11.81 18.00 -5.88
N PHE A 697 -12.88 18.75 -5.55
CA PHE A 697 -13.24 19.00 -4.15
C PHE A 697 -13.65 17.71 -3.40
N TRP A 698 -14.23 16.72 -4.09
CA TRP A 698 -14.71 15.48 -3.46
C TRP A 698 -13.55 14.62 -2.97
N SER A 699 -12.45 14.54 -3.73
CA SER A 699 -11.24 13.84 -3.31
C SER A 699 -10.65 14.47 -2.07
N SER A 700 -10.56 15.80 -2.07
CA SER A 700 -10.10 16.58 -0.91
C SER A 700 -10.97 16.33 0.33
N LEU A 701 -12.29 16.29 0.16
CA LEU A 701 -13.23 15.96 1.24
C LEU A 701 -13.05 14.52 1.74
N SER A 702 -12.88 13.55 0.82
CA SER A 702 -12.68 12.15 1.15
C SER A 702 -11.39 11.93 1.94
N TYR A 703 -10.28 12.57 1.53
CA TYR A 703 -9.05 12.60 2.31
C TYR A 703 -9.24 13.24 3.69
N GLY A 704 -10.04 14.31 3.79
CA GLY A 704 -10.41 14.94 5.06
C GLY A 704 -11.16 14.02 6.00
N VAL A 705 -12.15 13.27 5.49
CA VAL A 705 -12.90 12.28 6.27
C VAL A 705 -11.98 11.15 6.74
N MET A 706 -11.07 10.67 5.89
CA MET A 706 -10.06 9.70 6.30
C MET A 706 -9.14 10.26 7.39
N GLY A 707 -8.69 11.51 7.24
CA GLY A 707 -7.94 12.23 8.28
C GLY A 707 -8.69 12.31 9.60
N ALA A 708 -9.99 12.64 9.59
CA ALA A 708 -10.85 12.71 10.77
C ALA A 708 -10.99 11.37 11.51
N ILE A 709 -10.79 10.26 10.81
CA ILE A 709 -10.76 8.90 11.38
C ILE A 709 -9.35 8.55 11.89
N PHE A 710 -8.32 8.73 11.07
CA PHE A 710 -6.97 8.24 11.39
C PHE A 710 -6.18 9.13 12.35
N VAL A 711 -6.26 10.46 12.23
CA VAL A 711 -5.56 11.40 13.12
C VAL A 711 -5.85 11.13 14.61
N PRO A 712 -7.10 11.00 15.08
CA PRO A 712 -7.35 10.69 16.48
C PRO A 712 -6.85 9.30 16.90
N ILE A 713 -6.82 8.32 15.99
CA ILE A 713 -6.30 6.97 16.27
C ILE A 713 -4.79 7.02 16.49
N VAL A 714 -4.05 7.67 15.56
CA VAL A 714 -2.59 7.83 15.66
C VAL A 714 -2.22 8.65 16.88
N ALA A 715 -2.89 9.79 17.12
CA ALA A 715 -2.68 10.59 18.31
C ALA A 715 -2.99 9.79 19.59
N GLY A 716 -4.07 9.00 19.59
CA GLY A 716 -4.45 8.11 20.68
C GLY A 716 -3.38 7.04 20.98
N LEU A 717 -2.79 6.44 19.95
CA LEU A 717 -1.68 5.48 20.09
C LEU A 717 -0.45 6.14 20.71
N VAL A 718 -0.01 7.28 20.17
CA VAL A 718 1.15 8.03 20.70
C VAL A 718 0.92 8.44 22.16
N LEU A 719 -0.28 8.93 22.49
CA LEU A 719 -0.66 9.29 23.86
C LEU A 719 -0.73 8.08 24.80
N TYR A 720 -1.18 6.92 24.31
CA TYR A 720 -1.22 5.69 25.10
C TYR A 720 0.19 5.20 25.44
N TYR A 721 1.08 5.11 24.44
CA TYR A 721 2.45 4.64 24.67
C TYR A 721 3.24 5.60 25.55
N SER A 722 3.10 6.91 25.34
CA SER A 722 3.77 7.92 26.19
C SER A 722 3.29 7.86 27.65
N ARG A 723 1.97 7.78 27.89
CA ARG A 723 1.40 7.91 29.24
C ARG A 723 1.30 6.58 30.00
N VAL A 724 1.00 5.47 29.31
CA VAL A 724 0.68 4.18 29.94
C VAL A 724 1.86 3.21 29.88
N VAL A 725 2.54 3.12 28.73
CA VAL A 725 3.62 2.15 28.51
C VAL A 725 4.94 2.69 29.08
N ILE A 726 5.39 3.86 28.60
CA ILE A 726 6.67 4.46 29.01
C ILE A 726 6.56 5.13 30.39
N LYS A 727 5.41 5.74 30.70
CA LYS A 727 5.04 6.43 31.95
C LYS A 727 5.87 7.67 32.31
N LYS A 728 7.20 7.64 32.14
CA LYS A 728 8.11 8.75 32.48
C LYS A 728 8.32 9.68 31.28
N ARG A 729 8.04 10.98 31.48
CA ARG A 729 8.18 12.02 30.44
C ARG A 729 9.58 12.06 29.81
N LEU A 730 10.63 11.93 30.62
CA LEU A 730 12.01 11.93 30.13
C LEU A 730 12.25 10.81 29.10
N TYR A 731 11.78 9.60 29.38
CA TYR A 731 11.95 8.47 28.46
C TYR A 731 11.10 8.61 27.20
N THR A 732 9.95 9.28 27.26
CA THR A 732 9.17 9.61 26.05
C THR A 732 9.93 10.58 25.15
N VAL A 733 10.55 11.61 25.73
CA VAL A 733 11.38 12.57 24.99
C VAL A 733 12.60 11.87 24.39
N VAL A 734 13.30 11.05 25.17
CA VAL A 734 14.45 10.26 24.70
C VAL A 734 14.05 9.30 23.58
N ALA A 735 12.90 8.61 23.70
CA ALA A 735 12.39 7.73 22.64
C ALA A 735 12.05 8.51 21.37
N GLY A 736 11.39 9.68 21.49
CA GLY A 736 11.09 10.54 20.36
C GLY A 736 12.35 11.06 19.66
N LEU A 737 13.34 11.52 20.43
CA LEU A 737 14.65 11.93 19.89
C LEU A 737 15.37 10.75 19.24
N GLY A 738 15.29 9.54 19.83
CA GLY A 738 15.84 8.33 19.24
C GLY A 738 15.23 8.01 17.87
N VAL A 739 13.91 8.15 17.71
CA VAL A 739 13.25 8.01 16.40
C VAL A 739 13.74 9.05 15.42
N GLY A 740 13.88 10.31 15.84
CA GLY A 740 14.43 11.38 15.00
C GLY A 740 15.84 11.07 14.52
N LEU A 741 16.73 10.65 15.43
CA LEU A 741 18.10 10.25 15.10
C LEU A 741 18.16 9.08 14.11
N ILE A 742 17.28 8.10 14.28
CA ILE A 742 17.20 6.94 13.38
C ILE A 742 16.71 7.35 11.99
N MET A 743 15.64 8.15 11.92
CA MET A 743 15.08 8.61 10.64
C MET A 743 16.08 9.48 9.88
N SER A 744 16.64 10.50 10.54
CA SER A 744 17.59 11.41 9.92
C SER A 744 18.89 10.70 9.53
N GLY A 745 19.38 9.78 10.35
CA GLY A 745 20.60 9.01 10.03
C GLY A 745 20.39 7.94 8.95
N GLY A 746 19.15 7.51 8.70
CA GLY A 746 18.79 6.55 7.66
C GLY A 746 18.72 7.18 6.26
N ASN A 747 18.41 8.47 6.17
CA ASN A 747 18.18 9.17 4.90
C ASN A 747 19.35 10.06 4.46
N ALA A 748 19.99 10.77 5.40
CA ALA A 748 20.98 11.79 5.08
C ALA A 748 22.25 11.22 4.40
N VAL A 749 22.75 11.91 3.37
CA VAL A 749 24.02 11.57 2.71
C VAL A 749 25.17 12.27 3.41
N HIS A 750 25.01 13.56 3.71
CA HIS A 750 26.00 14.40 4.38
C HIS A 750 25.59 14.79 5.81
N PHE A 751 26.55 15.27 6.61
CA PHE A 751 26.32 15.58 8.02
C PHE A 751 25.41 16.80 8.23
N ASP A 752 25.49 17.79 7.35
CA ASP A 752 24.59 18.96 7.33
C ASP A 752 23.15 18.56 7.03
N GLU A 753 22.93 17.65 6.07
CA GLU A 753 21.61 17.07 5.78
C GLU A 753 21.05 16.34 7.01
N PHE A 754 21.89 15.55 7.68
CA PHE A 754 21.51 14.87 8.93
C PHE A 754 21.07 15.86 10.02
N LEU A 755 21.86 16.93 10.24
CA LEU A 755 21.53 17.95 11.23
C LEU A 755 20.25 18.70 10.87
N PHE A 756 20.07 19.03 9.59
CA PHE A 756 18.89 19.71 9.09
C PHE A 756 17.63 18.84 9.27
N GLU A 757 17.66 17.58 8.83
CA GLU A 757 16.55 16.66 9.01
C GLU A 757 16.21 16.44 10.48
N LEU A 758 17.23 16.30 11.34
CA LEU A 758 17.02 16.12 12.78
C LEU A 758 16.40 17.36 13.42
N LEU A 759 16.87 18.56 13.06
CA LEU A 759 16.32 19.81 13.55
C LEU A 759 14.86 19.98 13.09
N THR A 760 14.57 19.71 11.82
CA THR A 760 13.23 19.76 11.24
C THR A 760 12.29 18.76 11.92
N PHE A 761 12.78 17.56 12.22
CA PHE A 761 12.02 16.56 12.98
C PHE A 761 11.73 17.03 14.40
N VAL A 762 12.74 17.46 15.16
CA VAL A 762 12.61 17.87 16.56
C VAL A 762 11.68 19.06 16.69
N THR A 763 11.81 20.04 15.81
CA THR A 763 10.99 21.24 15.84
C THR A 763 9.53 20.94 15.43
N SER A 764 9.31 20.11 14.42
CA SER A 764 7.96 19.69 14.00
C SER A 764 7.24 18.86 15.07
N ILE A 765 7.93 17.89 15.68
CA ILE A 765 7.39 17.13 16.81
C ILE A 765 7.17 18.03 18.02
N GLY A 766 8.08 18.97 18.28
CA GLY A 766 7.94 19.98 19.33
C GLY A 766 6.67 20.82 19.16
N PHE A 767 6.39 21.28 17.94
CA PHE A 767 5.16 22.00 17.60
C PHE A 767 3.91 21.15 17.86
N VAL A 768 3.89 19.90 17.39
CA VAL A 768 2.76 18.97 17.62
C VAL A 768 2.55 18.71 19.11
N VAL A 769 3.62 18.45 19.86
CA VAL A 769 3.56 18.24 21.32
C VAL A 769 3.05 19.49 22.03
N ALA A 770 3.50 20.70 21.63
CA ALA A 770 3.02 21.96 22.18
C ALA A 770 1.52 22.16 21.90
N ALA A 771 1.06 21.92 20.67
CA ALA A 771 -0.36 21.97 20.31
C ALA A 771 -1.20 21.01 21.15
N ILE A 772 -0.72 19.78 21.35
CA ILE A 772 -1.37 18.76 22.18
C ILE A 772 -1.42 19.18 23.65
N VAL A 773 -0.31 19.63 24.24
CA VAL A 773 -0.23 19.90 25.69
C VAL A 773 -0.93 21.21 26.06
N LEU A 774 -0.80 22.24 25.23
CA LEU A 774 -1.30 23.59 25.53
C LEU A 774 -2.77 23.78 25.13
N ILE A 775 -3.17 23.21 23.99
CA ILE A 775 -4.47 23.51 23.36
C ILE A 775 -5.38 22.28 23.35
N LEU A 776 -5.04 21.23 22.59
CA LEU A 776 -5.94 20.10 22.28
C LEU A 776 -6.24 19.21 23.50
N ARG A 777 -5.25 18.98 24.36
CA ARG A 777 -5.32 18.26 25.64
C ARG A 777 -5.99 16.88 25.54
N ASN A 778 -7.14 16.70 26.19
CA ASN A 778 -7.91 15.46 26.16
C ASN A 778 -9.24 15.64 25.39
N ASN A 779 -9.34 16.68 24.55
CA ASN A 779 -10.54 16.99 23.78
C ASN A 779 -10.60 16.11 22.53
N LEU A 780 -11.45 15.09 22.54
CA LEU A 780 -11.54 14.12 21.44
C LEU A 780 -11.99 14.79 20.13
N LEU A 781 -12.94 15.73 20.21
CA LEU A 781 -13.46 16.45 19.05
C LEU A 781 -12.39 17.31 18.39
N ALA A 782 -11.44 17.84 19.16
CA ALA A 782 -10.33 18.62 18.61
C ALA A 782 -9.44 17.77 17.69
N TYR A 783 -9.18 16.50 18.01
CA TYR A 783 -8.42 15.60 17.15
C TYR A 783 -9.18 15.15 15.90
N VAL A 784 -10.50 14.97 16.01
CA VAL A 784 -11.38 14.67 14.86
C VAL A 784 -11.40 15.87 13.90
N LEU A 785 -11.59 17.08 14.43
CA LEU A 785 -11.57 18.33 13.66
C LEU A 785 -10.18 18.60 13.04
N LEU A 786 -9.09 18.26 13.74
CA LEU A 786 -7.73 18.33 13.18
C LEU A 786 -7.56 17.42 11.95
N GLY A 787 -8.30 16.32 11.88
CA GLY A 787 -8.30 15.47 10.69
C GLY A 787 -8.86 16.14 9.43
N PHE A 788 -9.66 17.19 9.57
CA PHE A 788 -10.17 18.00 8.46
C PHE A 788 -9.21 19.14 8.04
N VAL A 789 -8.03 19.28 8.67
CA VAL A 789 -7.02 20.28 8.27
C VAL A 789 -6.63 20.12 6.79
N SER A 790 -6.54 18.88 6.29
CA SER A 790 -6.25 18.61 4.88
C SER A 790 -7.29 19.20 3.93
N VAL A 791 -8.56 19.31 4.37
CA VAL A 791 -9.63 19.97 3.58
C VAL A 791 -9.37 21.46 3.46
N LEU A 792 -8.91 22.12 4.53
CA LEU A 792 -8.58 23.55 4.48
C LEU A 792 -7.34 23.82 3.63
N SER A 793 -6.34 22.95 3.69
CA SER A 793 -5.20 22.99 2.78
C SER A 793 -5.65 22.86 1.32
N ALA A 794 -6.59 21.96 1.04
CA ALA A 794 -7.18 21.81 -0.30
C ALA A 794 -8.00 23.02 -0.75
N VAL A 795 -8.75 23.67 0.15
CA VAL A 795 -9.44 24.95 -0.15
C VAL A 795 -8.41 26.00 -0.57
N ARG A 796 -7.29 26.11 0.15
CA ARG A 796 -6.20 27.04 -0.18
C ARG A 796 -5.58 26.71 -1.53
N SER A 797 -5.19 25.46 -1.76
CA SER A 797 -4.49 25.08 -2.99
C SER A 797 -5.38 25.15 -4.23
N LEU A 798 -6.66 24.74 -4.15
CA LEU A 798 -7.62 24.92 -5.25
C LEU A 798 -7.95 26.40 -5.48
N GLY A 799 -8.06 27.19 -4.41
CA GLY A 799 -8.35 28.62 -4.48
C GLY A 799 -7.18 29.47 -4.99
N ALA A 800 -5.95 28.96 -4.89
CA ALA A 800 -4.74 29.61 -5.40
C ALA A 800 -4.57 29.48 -6.92
N LEU A 801 -5.24 28.50 -7.55
CA LEU A 801 -5.21 28.32 -9.01
C LEU A 801 -5.95 29.46 -9.71
N SER A 802 -5.45 29.90 -10.86
CA SER A 802 -6.10 30.97 -11.62
C SER A 802 -7.37 30.53 -12.34
N ALA A 803 -7.59 29.22 -12.56
CA ALA A 803 -8.79 28.75 -13.24
C ALA A 803 -10.06 28.96 -12.37
N PRO A 804 -11.09 29.68 -12.87
CA PRO A 804 -12.32 29.94 -12.11
C PRO A 804 -13.06 28.67 -11.67
N ALA A 805 -12.97 27.59 -12.45
CA ALA A 805 -13.59 26.31 -12.13
C ALA A 805 -13.04 25.71 -10.83
N TYR A 806 -11.72 25.79 -10.60
CA TYR A 806 -11.08 25.29 -9.37
C TYR A 806 -11.35 26.21 -8.18
N GLN A 807 -11.40 27.53 -8.38
CA GLN A 807 -11.80 28.49 -7.34
C GLN A 807 -13.25 28.27 -6.88
N LEU A 808 -14.17 27.98 -7.80
CA LEU A 808 -15.55 27.61 -7.45
C LEU A 808 -15.58 26.34 -6.60
N GLN A 809 -14.78 25.33 -6.95
CA GLN A 809 -14.68 24.10 -6.17
C GLN A 809 -14.08 24.33 -4.77
N ALA A 810 -13.09 25.22 -4.64
CA ALA A 810 -12.59 25.66 -3.34
C ALA A 810 -13.71 26.31 -2.50
N GLY A 811 -14.54 27.16 -3.12
CA GLY A 811 -15.70 27.78 -2.48
C GLY A 811 -16.76 26.77 -2.01
N ILE A 812 -17.08 25.78 -2.85
CA ILE A 812 -17.99 24.68 -2.50
C ILE A 812 -17.43 23.90 -1.30
N LEU A 813 -16.15 23.55 -1.33
CA LEU A 813 -15.49 22.81 -0.26
C LEU A 813 -15.50 23.59 1.06
N LEU A 814 -15.21 24.89 1.02
CA LEU A 814 -15.28 25.78 2.17
C LEU A 814 -16.71 25.87 2.74
N LEU A 815 -17.72 26.00 1.87
CA LEU A 815 -19.12 26.02 2.29
C LEU A 815 -19.53 24.72 2.99
N LEU A 816 -19.12 23.57 2.44
CA LEU A 816 -19.39 22.26 3.05
C LEU A 816 -18.77 22.15 4.44
N VAL A 817 -17.53 22.60 4.63
CA VAL A 817 -16.87 22.62 5.94
C VAL A 817 -17.65 23.51 6.92
N LEU A 818 -18.03 24.72 6.51
CA LEU A 818 -18.79 25.65 7.35
C LEU A 818 -20.16 25.09 7.73
N VAL A 819 -20.88 24.45 6.81
CA VAL A 819 -22.17 23.80 7.05
C VAL A 819 -22.04 22.64 8.03
N VAL A 820 -21.00 21.80 7.91
CA VAL A 820 -20.75 20.70 8.85
C VAL A 820 -20.47 21.24 10.25
N VAL A 821 -19.60 22.25 10.38
CA VAL A 821 -19.30 22.90 11.67
C VAL A 821 -20.56 23.54 12.27
N PHE A 822 -21.37 24.23 11.46
CA PHE A 822 -22.63 24.83 11.90
C PHE A 822 -23.65 23.78 12.33
N CYS A 823 -23.85 22.71 11.56
CA CYS A 823 -24.77 21.62 11.90
C CYS A 823 -24.37 20.92 13.22
N LEU A 824 -23.06 20.71 13.41
CA LEU A 824 -22.53 20.17 14.67
C LEU A 824 -22.80 21.14 15.82
N TRP A 825 -22.56 22.44 15.63
CA TRP A 825 -22.83 23.44 16.64
C TRP A 825 -24.32 23.56 17.01
N TRP A 826 -25.20 23.59 16.01
CA TRP A 826 -26.65 23.71 16.18
C TRP A 826 -27.26 22.51 16.90
N ARG A 827 -26.93 21.27 16.48
CA ARG A 827 -27.41 20.05 17.16
C ARG A 827 -27.00 20.00 18.63
N LEU A 828 -25.80 20.48 18.96
CA LEU A 828 -25.30 20.54 20.33
C LEU A 828 -25.95 21.66 21.15
N GLY A 829 -26.41 22.74 20.51
CA GLY A 829 -27.19 23.80 21.13
C GLY A 829 -28.62 23.37 21.47
N ALA A 830 -29.29 22.67 20.54
CA ALA A 830 -30.68 22.22 20.71
C ALA A 830 -30.83 21.14 21.81
N GLU A 831 -29.87 20.24 21.97
CA GLU A 831 -29.88 19.24 23.08
C GLU A 831 -29.76 19.91 24.47
N ARG A 832 -29.28 21.16 24.55
CA ARG A 832 -29.11 21.93 25.80
C ARG A 832 -30.41 22.58 26.29
N GLU A 833 -31.35 22.85 25.40
CA GLU A 833 -32.69 23.35 25.76
C GLU A 833 -33.63 22.19 26.16
N ALA A 834 -33.28 20.95 25.79
CA ALA A 834 -34.03 19.73 26.08
C ALA A 834 -33.56 18.97 27.34
N SER A 835 -32.46 19.40 27.98
CA SER A 835 -31.88 18.84 29.21
C SER A 835 -31.91 19.85 30.35
#